data_AF-A0A932FD79-F1
#
_entry.id   AF-A0A932FD79-F1
#
_cell.length_a   1.000
_cell.length_b   1.000
_cell.length_c   1.000
_cell.angle_alpha   90.00
_cell.angle_beta   90.00
_cell.angle_gamma   90.00
#
_symmetry.space_group_name_H-M   'P 1'
#
loop_
_entity.id
_entity.type
_entity.pdbx_description
1 polymer ?
#
loop_
_entity_poly.entity_id
_entity_poly.type
_entity_poly.pdbx_seq_one_letter_code
_entity_poly.pdbx_strand_id
1 'polypeptide(L)'
;MHAAHPRFRQQGIGAVMAVIFLIAAVIFALSQTLDMSGSSSIDNKQQLDSVAALFLAESGLERALGTLSSAGTVSGSVCSGINDGVTYTLGSGRNFKYVSAIPSCSSGNNCGACSGAECTGCSVQVTGNVGSASRTLNLDINLTLVNGKSGFGTDVTMTLKNAYSVPATAVFNLAWRRQGGTTGEIVTGGNASATKCTSCGLQWNVLSSSGGPSAGSLGSSVYNVPAGTISLPVAQTISDARNYAEVGAMFPGISAAPVIIGSYWDDGSGGNGTKTVNNSAVTPSQGQTNSGVATSSTASCLAPSPDHTTNPTQTCTSWCYGADTLVFGVSANSTTFADQITDVTFNTNGNPSQNIALIQIAHFPNTSGIPTSTGDIYSEIWKAYNPNYLSTADASSGGVGTGTIGVASLNATLTNGSNVMLVNSISGTGSVLHVGDTVTCTTGGTCPGFLPATITGQTSGPTGGTGNYTLSANCNNPGCSTRNFRTSSSTLQVTTVSSGYLSVDDTISGTGIAPNTTITSIAGDGSGPGAYGISLPQNVSSTAITAAGATIHVPTGTSVPTSDTPMIVAVRSGTGTFAANTTVLSTPPPTATLFKVSAVPTTRLSAAEICGGTCAFFDNPSSTSSTTQFTISRTPGTNQWGGGFTCLSGVANSKINAVQSSVSSASIWREVVQ
;
A
#
# COMPACT_ATOMS: atom_id res chain seq x y z
N MET A 1 -123.62 -73.71 -1.65
CA MET A 1 -123.96 -72.33 -2.07
C MET A 1 -122.71 -71.46 -1.89
N HIS A 2 -122.39 -70.63 -2.90
CA HIS A 2 -121.31 -69.61 -2.98
C HIS A 2 -119.86 -70.18 -3.13
N ALA A 3 -119.18 -70.12 -4.30
CA ALA A 3 -118.58 -68.97 -5.05
C ALA A 3 -117.26 -68.47 -4.39
N ALA A 4 -116.13 -68.15 -5.03
CA ALA A 4 -115.66 -68.04 -6.41
C ALA A 4 -114.11 -67.84 -6.49
N HIS A 5 -113.54 -68.06 -7.68
CA HIS A 5 -112.30 -67.52 -8.32
C HIS A 5 -110.85 -67.81 -7.84
N PRO A 6 -109.94 -68.23 -8.76
CA PRO A 6 -108.49 -68.21 -8.55
C PRO A 6 -107.84 -66.93 -9.12
N ARG A 7 -106.89 -66.32 -8.40
CA ARG A 7 -105.98 -65.29 -8.91
C ARG A 7 -104.53 -65.76 -8.79
N PHE A 8 -103.99 -66.34 -9.86
CA PHE A 8 -102.56 -66.60 -10.02
C PHE A 8 -102.15 -66.17 -11.43
N ARG A 9 -101.72 -64.90 -11.59
CA ARG A 9 -100.87 -64.41 -12.70
C ARG A 9 -100.65 -62.90 -12.57
N GLN A 10 -99.82 -62.45 -11.63
CA GLN A 10 -99.23 -61.08 -11.64
C GLN A 10 -98.12 -60.85 -10.58
N GLN A 11 -97.29 -61.84 -10.26
CA GLN A 11 -96.16 -61.65 -9.33
C GLN A 11 -94.76 -61.78 -9.96
N GLY A 12 -94.65 -62.09 -11.27
CA GLY A 12 -93.36 -62.24 -11.94
C GLY A 12 -92.71 -60.94 -12.44
N ILE A 13 -93.49 -60.00 -12.98
CA ILE A 13 -92.95 -58.76 -13.59
C ILE A 13 -92.48 -57.75 -12.54
N GLY A 14 -93.13 -57.68 -11.38
CA GLY A 14 -92.73 -56.76 -10.30
C GLY A 14 -91.35 -57.10 -9.72
N ALA A 15 -91.03 -58.38 -9.59
CA ALA A 15 -89.72 -58.83 -9.13
C ALA A 15 -88.61 -58.53 -10.16
N VAL A 16 -88.88 -58.71 -11.46
CA VAL A 16 -87.90 -58.42 -12.52
C VAL A 16 -87.65 -56.90 -12.66
N MET A 17 -88.70 -56.07 -12.59
CA MET A 17 -88.56 -54.61 -12.62
C MET A 17 -87.84 -54.09 -11.37
N ALA A 18 -88.11 -54.65 -10.18
CA ALA A 18 -87.39 -54.30 -8.96
C ALA A 18 -85.90 -54.62 -9.05
N VAL A 19 -85.54 -55.78 -9.61
CA VAL A 19 -84.12 -56.17 -9.81
C VAL A 19 -83.44 -55.28 -10.84
N ILE A 20 -84.10 -54.93 -11.96
CA ILE A 20 -83.53 -54.01 -12.96
C ILE A 20 -83.33 -52.61 -12.36
N PHE A 21 -84.28 -52.12 -11.56
CA PHE A 21 -84.15 -50.83 -10.88
C PHE A 21 -83.02 -50.84 -9.85
N LEU A 22 -82.82 -51.95 -9.15
CA LEU A 22 -81.73 -52.14 -8.19
C LEU A 22 -80.37 -52.19 -8.90
N ILE A 23 -80.27 -52.88 -10.04
CA ILE A 23 -79.07 -52.90 -10.87
C ILE A 23 -78.76 -51.51 -11.43
N ALA A 24 -79.75 -50.78 -11.92
CA ALA A 24 -79.57 -49.41 -12.41
C ALA A 24 -79.12 -48.45 -11.31
N ALA A 25 -79.71 -48.55 -10.11
CA ALA A 25 -79.31 -47.77 -8.95
C ALA A 25 -77.87 -48.07 -8.50
N VAL A 26 -77.46 -49.34 -8.51
CA VAL A 26 -76.10 -49.76 -8.19
C VAL A 26 -75.10 -49.25 -9.23
N ILE A 27 -75.40 -49.34 -10.52
CA ILE A 27 -74.54 -48.81 -11.59
C ILE A 27 -74.38 -47.29 -11.47
N PHE A 28 -75.46 -46.56 -11.17
CA PHE A 28 -75.43 -45.11 -10.99
C PHE A 28 -74.64 -44.69 -9.73
N ALA A 29 -74.77 -45.43 -8.63
CA ALA A 29 -73.98 -45.21 -7.43
C ALA A 29 -72.49 -45.51 -7.67
N LEU A 30 -72.18 -46.59 -8.41
CA LEU A 30 -70.80 -46.92 -8.80
C LEU A 30 -70.20 -45.87 -9.74
N SER A 31 -70.95 -45.33 -10.71
CA SER A 31 -70.44 -44.27 -11.58
C SER A 31 -70.13 -42.99 -10.80
N GLN A 32 -71.02 -42.56 -9.89
CA GLN A 32 -70.74 -41.40 -9.04
C GLN A 32 -69.56 -41.63 -8.08
N THR A 33 -69.42 -42.84 -7.55
CA THR A 33 -68.30 -43.18 -6.64
C THR A 33 -66.97 -43.23 -7.37
N LEU A 34 -66.95 -43.71 -8.63
CA LEU A 34 -65.76 -43.68 -9.49
C LEU A 34 -65.37 -42.25 -9.88
N ASP A 35 -66.34 -41.38 -10.17
CA ASP A 35 -66.09 -39.97 -10.47
C ASP A 35 -65.55 -39.21 -9.25
N MET A 36 -66.10 -39.43 -8.05
CA MET A 36 -65.59 -38.86 -6.79
C MET A 36 -64.21 -39.41 -6.36
N SER A 37 -63.94 -40.69 -6.63
CA SER A 37 -62.64 -41.30 -6.32
C SER A 37 -61.57 -40.86 -7.32
N GLY A 38 -61.95 -40.66 -8.59
CA GLY A 38 -61.10 -40.10 -9.63
C GLY A 38 -60.71 -38.66 -9.36
N SER A 39 -61.67 -37.80 -8.95
CA SER A 39 -61.38 -36.41 -8.60
C SER A 39 -60.45 -36.30 -7.38
N SER A 40 -60.73 -37.05 -6.31
CA SER A 40 -59.90 -37.05 -5.09
C SER A 40 -58.46 -37.53 -5.37
N SER A 41 -58.28 -38.52 -6.25
CA SER A 41 -56.94 -39.00 -6.63
C SER A 41 -56.19 -37.99 -7.50
N ILE A 42 -56.89 -37.24 -8.36
CA ILE A 42 -56.31 -36.20 -9.21
C ILE A 42 -55.93 -34.98 -8.36
N ASP A 43 -56.80 -34.57 -7.43
CA ASP A 43 -56.56 -33.44 -6.53
C ASP A 43 -55.38 -33.70 -5.60
N ASN A 44 -55.30 -34.90 -5.01
CA ASN A 44 -54.15 -35.32 -4.20
C ASN A 44 -52.85 -35.35 -5.02
N LYS A 45 -52.93 -35.80 -6.28
CA LYS A 45 -51.77 -35.80 -7.17
C LYS A 45 -51.34 -34.38 -7.55
N GLN A 46 -52.28 -33.49 -7.84
CA GLN A 46 -52.00 -32.07 -8.14
C GLN A 46 -51.41 -31.35 -6.94
N GLN A 47 -51.90 -31.63 -5.73
CA GLN A 47 -51.33 -31.08 -4.50
C GLN A 47 -49.89 -31.57 -4.27
N LEU A 48 -49.63 -32.86 -4.48
CA LEU A 48 -48.29 -33.44 -4.36
C LEU A 48 -47.33 -32.90 -5.42
N ASP A 49 -47.79 -32.77 -6.67
CA ASP A 49 -47.03 -32.17 -7.76
C ASP A 49 -46.75 -30.68 -7.49
N SER A 50 -47.68 -29.94 -6.87
CA SER A 50 -47.52 -28.54 -6.46
C SER A 50 -46.48 -28.36 -5.34
N VAL A 51 -46.51 -29.19 -4.30
CA VAL A 51 -45.49 -29.17 -3.22
C VAL A 51 -44.11 -29.52 -3.78
N ALA A 52 -44.04 -30.51 -4.68
CA ALA A 52 -42.79 -30.87 -5.32
C ALA A 52 -42.26 -29.75 -6.24
N ALA A 53 -43.12 -29.06 -6.97
CA ALA A 53 -42.76 -27.89 -7.78
C ALA A 53 -42.22 -26.74 -6.91
N LEU A 54 -42.83 -26.49 -5.75
CA LEU A 54 -42.34 -25.50 -4.78
C LEU A 54 -40.93 -25.86 -4.27
N PHE A 55 -40.72 -27.11 -3.85
CA PHE A 55 -39.42 -27.59 -3.38
C PHE A 55 -38.31 -27.46 -4.45
N LEU A 56 -38.66 -27.69 -5.73
CA LEU A 56 -37.72 -27.49 -6.85
C LEU A 56 -37.37 -26.03 -7.06
N ALA A 57 -38.34 -25.11 -6.89
CA ALA A 57 -38.08 -23.68 -6.95
C ALA A 57 -37.16 -23.23 -5.81
N GLU A 58 -37.39 -23.71 -4.58
CA GLU A 58 -36.51 -23.45 -3.41
C GLU A 58 -35.10 -23.99 -3.64
N SER A 59 -34.98 -25.21 -4.16
CA SER A 59 -33.68 -25.81 -4.50
C SER A 59 -32.90 -24.97 -5.53
N GLY A 60 -33.60 -24.38 -6.51
CA GLY A 60 -32.97 -23.47 -7.46
C GLY A 60 -32.53 -22.14 -6.85
N LEU A 61 -33.27 -21.63 -5.86
CA LEU A 61 -32.90 -20.43 -5.08
C LEU A 61 -31.69 -20.69 -4.18
N GLU A 62 -31.63 -21.82 -3.47
CA GLU A 62 -30.47 -22.21 -2.68
C GLU A 62 -29.21 -22.36 -3.53
N ARG A 63 -29.35 -22.93 -4.73
CA ARG A 63 -28.27 -22.97 -5.70
C ARG A 63 -27.84 -21.58 -6.16
N ALA A 64 -28.78 -20.66 -6.38
CA ALA A 64 -28.48 -19.28 -6.74
C ALA A 64 -27.70 -18.57 -5.62
N LEU A 65 -28.12 -18.74 -4.36
CA LEU A 65 -27.43 -18.22 -3.19
C LEU A 65 -26.00 -18.80 -3.05
N GLY A 66 -25.83 -20.11 -3.26
CA GLY A 66 -24.52 -20.76 -3.30
C GLY A 66 -23.61 -20.24 -4.44
N THR A 67 -24.20 -19.94 -5.60
CA THR A 67 -23.49 -19.38 -6.75
C THR A 67 -23.04 -17.94 -6.48
N LEU A 68 -23.89 -17.12 -5.82
CA LEU A 68 -23.57 -15.73 -5.51
C LEU A 68 -22.59 -15.58 -4.33
N SER A 69 -22.69 -16.42 -3.31
CA SER A 69 -21.73 -16.47 -2.19
C SER A 69 -20.33 -16.94 -2.59
N SER A 70 -20.19 -17.61 -3.73
CA SER A 70 -18.89 -17.98 -4.31
C SER A 70 -18.36 -16.96 -5.33
N ALA A 71 -19.20 -16.03 -5.79
CA ALA A 71 -18.82 -14.95 -6.69
C ALA A 71 -18.19 -13.79 -5.90
N GLY A 72 -16.93 -13.96 -5.48
CA GLY A 72 -16.19 -13.04 -4.60
C GLY A 72 -15.97 -11.61 -5.09
N THR A 73 -16.63 -11.11 -6.14
CA THR A 73 -16.62 -9.67 -6.46
C THR A 73 -17.87 -9.23 -7.19
N VAL A 74 -18.35 -8.07 -6.80
CA VAL A 74 -19.50 -7.37 -7.35
C VAL A 74 -19.05 -6.47 -8.52
N SER A 75 -18.76 -7.05 -9.68
CA SER A 75 -18.75 -6.26 -10.93
C SER A 75 -20.18 -6.16 -11.47
N GLY A 76 -20.46 -5.23 -12.40
CA GLY A 76 -21.81 -4.93 -12.93
C GLY A 76 -22.65 -6.11 -13.47
N SER A 77 -22.11 -7.32 -13.44
CA SER A 77 -22.73 -8.62 -13.67
C SER A 77 -22.86 -9.45 -12.38
N VAL A 78 -23.39 -8.91 -11.28
CA VAL A 78 -23.43 -9.64 -9.99
C VAL A 78 -24.15 -10.97 -10.04
N CYS A 79 -25.14 -11.12 -10.92
CA CYS A 79 -25.82 -12.38 -11.14
C CYS A 79 -25.05 -13.35 -12.07
N SER A 80 -23.75 -13.16 -12.31
CA SER A 80 -22.96 -14.04 -13.19
C SER A 80 -22.95 -15.47 -12.67
N GLY A 81 -23.32 -16.43 -13.53
CA GLY A 81 -23.50 -17.84 -13.16
C GLY A 81 -24.95 -18.25 -12.95
N ILE A 82 -25.87 -17.28 -12.78
CA ILE A 82 -27.31 -17.49 -12.83
C ILE A 82 -27.79 -17.08 -14.21
N ASN A 83 -27.83 -18.04 -15.12
CA ASN A 83 -28.18 -17.77 -16.52
C ASN A 83 -29.70 -17.79 -16.70
N ASP A 84 -30.26 -16.63 -17.03
CA ASP A 84 -31.67 -16.46 -17.38
C ASP A 84 -32.09 -17.43 -18.48
N GLY A 85 -33.24 -18.07 -18.27
CA GLY A 85 -33.81 -19.02 -19.21
C GLY A 85 -33.27 -20.44 -19.12
N VAL A 86 -32.20 -20.69 -18.36
CA VAL A 86 -31.62 -22.04 -18.25
C VAL A 86 -32.47 -22.94 -17.35
N THR A 87 -32.75 -24.14 -17.85
CA THR A 87 -33.52 -25.18 -17.16
C THR A 87 -32.59 -26.29 -16.68
N TYR A 88 -32.74 -26.70 -15.43
CA TYR A 88 -31.99 -27.78 -14.80
C TYR A 88 -32.91 -28.96 -14.54
N THR A 89 -32.61 -30.10 -15.14
CA THR A 89 -33.40 -31.33 -15.03
C THR A 89 -32.85 -32.22 -13.93
N LEU A 90 -33.72 -32.71 -13.06
CA LEU A 90 -33.37 -33.57 -11.93
C LEU A 90 -33.92 -35.01 -12.08
N GLY A 91 -34.24 -35.40 -13.32
CA GLY A 91 -34.85 -36.69 -13.67
C GLY A 91 -36.39 -36.70 -13.55
N SER A 92 -37.02 -37.72 -14.14
CA SER A 92 -38.48 -37.99 -14.03
C SER A 92 -39.41 -36.80 -14.34
N GLY A 93 -39.08 -35.99 -15.35
CA GLY A 93 -39.89 -34.83 -15.76
C GLY A 93 -39.86 -33.64 -14.80
N ARG A 94 -38.99 -33.68 -13.77
CA ARG A 94 -38.81 -32.62 -12.77
C ARG A 94 -37.72 -31.66 -13.21
N ASN A 95 -38.00 -30.37 -13.18
CA ASN A 95 -37.00 -29.36 -13.48
C ASN A 95 -37.24 -28.07 -12.70
N PHE A 96 -36.22 -27.24 -12.61
CA PHE A 96 -36.39 -25.84 -12.26
C PHE A 96 -35.72 -24.97 -13.33
N LYS A 97 -36.19 -23.74 -13.48
CA LYS A 97 -35.72 -22.78 -14.48
C LYS A 97 -35.49 -21.43 -13.81
N TYR A 98 -34.34 -20.81 -14.08
CA TYR A 98 -34.14 -19.39 -13.76
C TYR A 98 -34.96 -18.56 -14.74
N VAL A 99 -35.95 -17.83 -14.23
CA VAL A 99 -36.82 -16.96 -15.02
C VAL A 99 -36.14 -15.61 -15.25
N SER A 100 -35.51 -15.09 -14.20
CA SER A 100 -34.74 -13.86 -14.24
C SER A 100 -33.70 -13.82 -13.12
N ALA A 101 -32.60 -13.11 -13.37
CA ALA A 101 -31.54 -12.82 -12.42
C ALA A 101 -31.07 -11.37 -12.64
N ILE A 102 -31.65 -10.46 -11.87
CA ILE A 102 -31.48 -9.02 -12.07
C ILE A 102 -30.54 -8.46 -11.00
N PRO A 103 -29.37 -7.89 -11.36
CA PRO A 103 -28.49 -7.25 -10.39
C PRO A 103 -29.14 -5.96 -9.86
N SER A 104 -29.07 -5.73 -8.55
CA SER A 104 -29.43 -4.47 -7.92
C SER A 104 -28.17 -3.61 -7.73
N CYS A 105 -28.20 -2.33 -8.12
CA CYS A 105 -27.08 -1.40 -7.95
C CYS A 105 -27.37 -0.37 -6.83
N SER A 106 -26.32 0.19 -6.22
CA SER A 106 -26.43 1.21 -5.16
C SER A 106 -27.16 2.50 -5.59
N SER A 107 -27.30 2.75 -6.89
CA SER A 107 -28.04 3.86 -7.49
C SER A 107 -29.55 3.64 -7.64
N GLY A 108 -30.08 2.48 -7.23
CA GLY A 108 -31.52 2.19 -7.25
C GLY A 108 -32.12 1.83 -8.61
N ASN A 109 -31.31 1.77 -9.69
CA ASN A 109 -31.78 1.40 -11.01
C ASN A 109 -31.54 -0.09 -11.31
N ASN A 110 -32.62 -0.81 -11.60
CA ASN A 110 -32.59 -2.11 -12.30
C ASN A 110 -32.43 -1.83 -13.80
N CYS A 111 -31.28 -2.08 -14.41
CA CYS A 111 -31.15 -2.47 -15.83
C CYS A 111 -29.68 -2.59 -16.28
N GLY A 112 -29.38 -3.70 -16.97
CA GLY A 112 -28.33 -3.83 -17.98
C GLY A 112 -26.92 -3.44 -17.56
N ALA A 113 -26.19 -4.39 -16.94
CA ALA A 113 -24.77 -4.32 -16.60
C ALA A 113 -24.37 -3.01 -15.91
N CYS A 114 -24.36 -2.97 -14.56
CA CYS A 114 -24.06 -1.74 -13.81
C CYS A 114 -22.83 -1.03 -14.43
N SER A 115 -23.07 0.12 -15.04
CA SER A 115 -22.14 0.87 -15.88
C SER A 115 -21.11 1.59 -15.00
N GLY A 116 -20.26 0.82 -14.33
CA GLY A 116 -19.25 1.29 -13.38
C GLY A 116 -19.73 1.47 -11.94
N ALA A 117 -21.02 1.25 -11.63
CA ALA A 117 -21.54 1.29 -10.26
C ALA A 117 -21.45 -0.09 -9.58
N GLU A 118 -21.16 -0.11 -8.28
CA GLU A 118 -21.14 -1.33 -7.46
C GLU A 118 -22.57 -1.90 -7.35
N CYS A 119 -22.74 -3.18 -7.68
CA CYS A 119 -23.98 -3.87 -7.34
C CYS A 119 -24.07 -4.07 -5.81
N THR A 120 -25.27 -4.14 -5.28
CA THR A 120 -25.53 -4.38 -3.85
C THR A 120 -26.34 -5.66 -3.64
N GLY A 121 -26.71 -6.36 -4.72
CA GLY A 121 -27.45 -7.60 -4.64
C GLY A 121 -27.86 -8.18 -6.00
N CYS A 122 -28.61 -9.28 -5.95
CA CYS A 122 -29.21 -9.97 -7.09
C CYS A 122 -30.65 -10.38 -6.72
N SER A 123 -31.63 -10.04 -7.56
CA SER A 123 -33.00 -10.53 -7.46
C SER A 123 -33.15 -11.72 -8.40
N VAL A 124 -33.46 -12.90 -7.85
CA VAL A 124 -33.50 -14.15 -8.61
C VAL A 124 -34.92 -14.72 -8.56
N GLN A 125 -35.47 -15.00 -9.74
CA GLN A 125 -36.73 -15.68 -9.90
C GLN A 125 -36.53 -17.11 -10.44
N VAL A 126 -37.09 -18.09 -9.75
CA VAL A 126 -36.99 -19.52 -10.11
C VAL A 126 -38.38 -20.12 -10.23
N THR A 127 -38.64 -20.83 -11.33
CA THR A 127 -39.82 -21.67 -11.49
C THR A 127 -39.46 -23.13 -11.35
N GLY A 128 -40.10 -23.86 -10.44
CA GLY A 128 -40.04 -25.32 -10.36
C GLY A 128 -41.23 -25.96 -11.06
N ASN A 129 -40.99 -27.02 -11.83
CA ASN A 129 -41.98 -27.73 -12.62
C ASN A 129 -42.01 -29.22 -12.27
N VAL A 130 -43.22 -29.74 -11.98
CA VAL A 130 -43.49 -31.17 -11.79
C VAL A 130 -44.83 -31.52 -12.43
N GLY A 131 -44.82 -32.36 -13.47
CA GLY A 131 -46.05 -32.70 -14.19
C GLY A 131 -46.69 -31.45 -14.80
N SER A 132 -47.94 -31.15 -14.42
CA SER A 132 -48.66 -29.92 -14.82
C SER A 132 -48.55 -28.78 -13.79
N ALA A 133 -47.91 -29.02 -12.64
CA ALA A 133 -47.74 -28.01 -11.60
C ALA A 133 -46.47 -27.19 -11.85
N SER A 134 -46.60 -25.86 -11.73
CA SER A 134 -45.52 -24.89 -11.87
C SER A 134 -45.64 -23.87 -10.73
N ARG A 135 -44.57 -23.66 -9.97
CA ARG A 135 -44.51 -22.71 -8.85
C ARG A 135 -43.31 -21.81 -9.02
N THR A 136 -43.50 -20.50 -8.87
CA THR A 136 -42.46 -19.50 -9.10
C THR A 136 -42.15 -18.75 -7.81
N LEU A 137 -40.87 -18.72 -7.44
CA LEU A 137 -40.38 -18.01 -6.27
C LEU A 137 -39.47 -16.86 -6.68
N ASN A 138 -39.49 -15.79 -5.90
CA ASN A 138 -38.57 -14.67 -6.00
C ASN A 138 -37.77 -14.52 -4.70
N LEU A 139 -36.46 -14.32 -4.85
CA LEU A 139 -35.54 -14.08 -3.75
C LEU A 139 -34.68 -12.86 -4.04
N ASP A 140 -34.73 -11.88 -3.16
CA ASP A 140 -33.78 -10.76 -3.16
C ASP A 140 -32.58 -11.13 -2.29
N ILE A 141 -31.40 -11.12 -2.91
CA ILE A 141 -30.14 -11.48 -2.27
C ILE A 141 -29.31 -10.21 -2.15
N ASN A 142 -29.05 -9.78 -0.92
CA ASN A 142 -28.12 -8.67 -0.66
C ASN A 142 -26.69 -9.20 -0.62
N LEU A 143 -25.77 -8.47 -1.22
CA LEU A 143 -24.34 -8.75 -1.17
C LEU A 143 -23.62 -7.67 -0.38
N THR A 144 -22.96 -8.07 0.70
CA THR A 144 -22.06 -7.21 1.46
C THR A 144 -20.63 -7.57 1.09
N LEU A 145 -19.85 -6.56 0.67
CA LEU A 145 -18.42 -6.71 0.43
C LEU A 145 -17.68 -6.75 1.77
N VAL A 146 -16.86 -7.76 1.97
CA VAL A 146 -15.98 -7.87 3.13
C VAL A 146 -14.54 -8.14 2.67
N ASN A 147 -13.57 -7.55 3.35
CA ASN A 147 -12.15 -7.62 2.97
C ASN A 147 -11.43 -8.89 3.49
N GLY A 148 -12.19 -9.95 3.76
CA GLY A 148 -11.66 -11.15 4.38
C GLY A 148 -12.71 -12.24 4.58
N LYS A 149 -12.33 -13.30 5.30
CA LYS A 149 -13.16 -14.46 5.62
C LYS A 149 -12.88 -14.91 7.05
N SER A 150 -13.90 -15.40 7.76
CA SER A 150 -13.73 -16.13 9.02
C SER A 150 -14.55 -17.40 9.05
N GLY A 151 -14.16 -18.28 9.96
CA GLY A 151 -14.94 -19.44 10.32
C GLY A 151 -14.26 -20.23 11.42
N PHE A 152 -14.75 -21.45 11.59
CA PHE A 152 -14.17 -22.45 12.45
C PHE A 152 -13.81 -23.67 11.61
N GLY A 153 -12.59 -24.19 11.75
CA GLY A 153 -12.16 -25.41 11.05
C GLY A 153 -10.68 -25.44 10.76
N THR A 154 -10.29 -26.39 9.90
CA THR A 154 -8.92 -26.60 9.44
C THR A 154 -8.69 -26.06 8.04
N ASP A 155 -9.70 -26.09 7.18
CA ASP A 155 -9.58 -25.68 5.78
C ASP A 155 -10.05 -24.23 5.60
N VAL A 156 -9.13 -23.40 5.15
CA VAL A 156 -9.40 -21.99 4.86
C VAL A 156 -9.22 -21.78 3.37
N THR A 157 -10.19 -21.14 2.73
CA THR A 157 -10.11 -20.86 1.29
C THR A 157 -10.68 -19.48 0.99
N MET A 158 -9.86 -18.65 0.35
CA MET A 158 -10.26 -17.40 -0.27
C MET A 158 -10.10 -17.48 -1.78
N THR A 159 -10.99 -16.82 -2.52
CA THR A 159 -10.94 -16.77 -3.99
C THR A 159 -10.32 -15.45 -4.44
N LEU A 160 -9.24 -15.53 -5.23
CA LEU A 160 -8.62 -14.38 -5.87
C LEU A 160 -9.30 -14.04 -7.20
N LYS A 161 -9.38 -12.73 -7.45
CA LYS A 161 -9.72 -12.15 -8.73
C LYS A 161 -8.70 -11.07 -9.04
N ASN A 162 -8.16 -11.03 -10.25
CA ASN A 162 -7.35 -9.92 -10.74
C ASN A 162 -8.14 -9.18 -11.82
N ALA A 163 -8.74 -8.05 -11.45
CA ALA A 163 -9.52 -7.21 -12.37
C ALA A 163 -8.64 -6.27 -13.23
N TYR A 164 -7.32 -6.25 -13.02
CA TYR A 164 -6.42 -5.37 -13.73
C TYR A 164 -6.01 -5.95 -15.09
N SER A 165 -5.61 -5.05 -15.99
CA SER A 165 -5.03 -5.40 -17.30
C SER A 165 -3.58 -5.90 -17.21
N VAL A 166 -3.01 -5.92 -16.01
CA VAL A 166 -1.63 -6.35 -15.74
C VAL A 166 -1.63 -7.47 -14.71
N PRO A 167 -0.65 -8.40 -14.76
CA PRO A 167 -0.49 -9.39 -13.71
C PRO A 167 -0.22 -8.75 -12.34
N ALA A 168 -0.62 -9.46 -11.28
CA ALA A 168 -0.50 -9.00 -9.90
C ALA A 168 0.16 -10.05 -9.02
N THR A 169 0.61 -9.64 -7.84
CA THR A 169 1.00 -10.54 -6.76
C THR A 169 0.01 -10.36 -5.62
N ALA A 170 -0.51 -11.46 -5.08
CA ALA A 170 -1.42 -11.42 -3.92
C ALA A 170 -0.68 -11.90 -2.68
N VAL A 171 -0.89 -11.22 -1.55
CA VAL A 171 -0.39 -11.59 -0.22
C VAL A 171 -1.59 -11.77 0.69
N PHE A 172 -1.59 -12.87 1.45
CA PHE A 172 -2.63 -13.21 2.42
C PHE A 172 -2.06 -13.22 3.81
N ASN A 173 -2.90 -12.90 4.78
CA ASN A 173 -2.61 -13.08 6.19
C ASN A 173 -3.73 -13.90 6.83
N LEU A 174 -3.42 -15.13 7.21
CA LEU A 174 -4.31 -16.01 7.96
C LEU A 174 -3.98 -15.92 9.44
N ALA A 175 -4.96 -15.49 10.24
CA ALA A 175 -4.91 -15.44 11.68
C ALA A 175 -5.69 -16.62 12.28
N TRP A 176 -5.16 -17.22 13.35
CA TRP A 176 -5.91 -18.18 14.16
C TRP A 176 -5.59 -18.02 15.64
N ARG A 177 -6.55 -18.36 16.49
CA ARG A 177 -6.39 -18.24 17.93
C ARG A 177 -5.73 -19.48 18.54
N ARG A 178 -4.99 -19.30 19.62
CA ARG A 178 -4.64 -20.39 20.55
C ARG A 178 -5.86 -20.87 21.34
N GLN A 179 -5.84 -22.14 21.75
CA GLN A 179 -6.78 -22.75 22.69
C GLN A 179 -7.04 -21.90 23.95
N GLY A 180 -8.27 -21.93 24.48
CA GLY A 180 -8.61 -21.41 25.82
C GLY A 180 -9.25 -20.02 25.87
N GLY A 181 -9.78 -19.53 24.75
CA GLY A 181 -10.58 -18.31 24.72
C GLY A 181 -11.90 -18.42 25.47
N THR A 182 -12.39 -17.31 26.03
CA THR A 182 -13.70 -17.21 26.70
C THR A 182 -14.85 -16.84 25.75
N THR A 183 -14.57 -16.71 24.45
CA THR A 183 -15.50 -16.24 23.41
C THR A 183 -15.34 -17.12 22.16
N GLY A 184 -16.44 -17.56 21.55
CA GLY A 184 -16.47 -18.45 20.38
C GLY A 184 -16.54 -19.95 20.70
N GLU A 185 -16.33 -20.79 19.67
CA GLU A 185 -16.29 -22.26 19.80
C GLU A 185 -15.12 -22.69 20.71
N ILE A 186 -15.44 -23.38 21.82
CA ILE A 186 -14.45 -23.82 22.81
C ILE A 186 -13.73 -25.06 22.27
N VAL A 187 -12.45 -24.92 21.95
CA VAL A 187 -11.60 -26.03 21.46
C VAL A 187 -10.75 -26.68 22.55
N THR A 188 -10.60 -28.01 22.45
CA THR A 188 -9.69 -28.85 23.24
C THR A 188 -8.39 -29.13 22.45
N GLY A 189 -7.18 -28.93 23.00
CA GLY A 189 -5.88 -29.26 22.36
C GLY A 189 -4.82 -28.13 22.30
N GLY A 190 -3.55 -28.43 21.97
CA GLY A 190 -2.39 -27.51 22.10
C GLY A 190 -2.23 -26.38 21.04
N ASN A 191 -0.98 -25.98 20.78
CA ASN A 191 -0.63 -25.00 19.75
C ASN A 191 -0.99 -25.54 18.35
N ALA A 192 -1.50 -24.70 17.45
CA ALA A 192 -1.75 -25.06 16.06
C ALA A 192 -0.75 -24.34 15.13
N SER A 193 -0.34 -25.03 14.06
CA SER A 193 0.45 -24.49 12.96
C SER A 193 -0.42 -24.37 11.72
N ALA A 194 -0.10 -23.45 10.82
CA ALA A 194 -0.75 -23.37 9.52
C ALA A 194 0.21 -23.71 8.37
N THR A 195 -0.34 -24.24 7.30
CA THR A 195 0.36 -24.58 6.06
C THR A 195 -0.23 -23.75 4.92
N LYS A 196 0.65 -23.07 4.19
CA LYS A 196 0.31 -22.33 2.98
C LYS A 196 -0.30 -23.22 1.90
N CYS A 197 -0.91 -22.60 0.89
CA CYS A 197 -1.36 -23.35 -0.29
C CYS A 197 -0.19 -23.99 -1.06
N THR A 198 -0.48 -25.09 -1.78
CA THR A 198 0.52 -25.89 -2.51
C THR A 198 1.37 -25.06 -3.47
N SER A 199 0.76 -24.14 -4.22
CA SER A 199 1.43 -23.26 -5.19
C SER A 199 1.81 -21.89 -4.63
N CYS A 200 1.57 -21.64 -3.34
CA CYS A 200 1.85 -20.36 -2.71
C CYS A 200 3.33 -20.27 -2.28
N GLY A 201 3.87 -19.05 -2.28
CA GLY A 201 5.08 -18.72 -1.52
C GLY A 201 4.76 -18.59 -0.02
N LEU A 202 5.70 -18.98 0.84
CA LEU A 202 5.64 -18.69 2.27
C LEU A 202 6.24 -17.30 2.52
N GLN A 203 5.52 -16.45 3.26
CA GLN A 203 5.98 -15.10 3.60
C GLN A 203 6.27 -14.95 5.09
N TRP A 204 5.42 -15.50 5.94
CA TRP A 204 5.72 -15.67 7.36
C TRP A 204 4.92 -16.82 7.91
N ASN A 205 5.39 -17.44 8.98
CA ASN A 205 4.62 -18.41 9.75
C ASN A 205 4.97 -18.19 11.22
N VAL A 206 4.01 -17.74 12.01
CA VAL A 206 4.17 -17.48 13.44
C VAL A 206 3.20 -18.37 14.20
N LEU A 207 3.73 -19.17 15.13
CA LEU A 207 2.89 -20.09 15.92
C LEU A 207 2.01 -19.36 16.93
N SER A 208 0.82 -19.92 17.15
CA SER A 208 0.02 -19.62 18.34
C SER A 208 0.63 -20.36 19.54
N SER A 209 1.52 -19.76 20.33
CA SER A 209 2.33 -20.48 21.35
C SER A 209 1.79 -20.38 22.78
N SER A 210 2.34 -21.19 23.71
CA SER A 210 1.96 -21.13 25.13
C SER A 210 2.65 -20.01 25.90
N GLY A 211 1.88 -19.02 26.34
CA GLY A 211 2.41 -17.69 26.67
C GLY A 211 2.11 -16.73 25.52
N GLY A 212 2.59 -15.49 25.55
CA GLY A 212 2.43 -14.63 24.37
C GLY A 212 3.37 -15.10 23.24
N PRO A 213 2.96 -15.08 21.95
CA PRO A 213 1.68 -14.65 21.35
C PRO A 213 0.57 -15.73 21.34
N SER A 214 -0.66 -15.35 21.72
CA SER A 214 -1.89 -16.17 21.68
C SER A 214 -2.64 -16.17 20.34
N ALA A 215 -2.09 -15.51 19.33
CA ALA A 215 -2.57 -15.52 17.95
C ALA A 215 -1.44 -16.05 17.04
N GLY A 216 -1.76 -17.03 16.21
CA GLY A 216 -0.90 -17.47 15.12
C GLY A 216 -1.15 -16.64 13.86
N SER A 217 -0.14 -16.56 13.00
CA SER A 217 -0.16 -15.75 11.78
C SER A 217 0.56 -16.48 10.65
N LEU A 218 -0.09 -16.65 9.50
CA LEU A 218 0.50 -17.23 8.30
C LEU A 218 0.38 -16.25 7.15
N GLY A 219 1.54 -15.83 6.65
CA GLY A 219 1.68 -15.08 5.42
C GLY A 219 1.87 -16.02 4.25
N SER A 220 0.94 -16.00 3.30
CA SER A 220 1.10 -16.73 2.04
C SER A 220 1.00 -15.78 0.85
N SER A 221 1.60 -16.16 -0.27
CA SER A 221 1.54 -15.33 -1.48
C SER A 221 1.27 -16.14 -2.72
N VAL A 222 0.46 -15.61 -3.62
CA VAL A 222 0.33 -16.13 -4.98
C VAL A 222 1.11 -15.21 -5.92
N TYR A 223 2.19 -15.76 -6.49
CA TYR A 223 2.99 -15.05 -7.47
C TYR A 223 2.30 -15.07 -8.84
N ASN A 224 2.36 -13.94 -9.55
CA ASN A 224 1.90 -13.81 -10.93
C ASN A 224 0.45 -14.26 -11.16
N VAL A 225 -0.49 -13.67 -10.42
CA VAL A 225 -1.93 -13.76 -10.68
C VAL A 225 -2.20 -13.11 -12.05
N PRO A 226 -2.58 -13.88 -13.09
CA PRO A 226 -2.71 -13.34 -14.44
C PRO A 226 -3.73 -12.19 -14.53
N ALA A 227 -3.50 -11.26 -15.47
CA ALA A 227 -4.45 -10.19 -15.77
C ALA A 227 -5.82 -10.78 -16.13
N GLY A 228 -6.90 -10.17 -15.65
CA GLY A 228 -8.27 -10.63 -15.92
C GLY A 228 -8.66 -11.96 -15.25
N THR A 229 -7.88 -12.47 -14.29
CA THR A 229 -8.27 -13.68 -13.53
C THR A 229 -9.60 -13.45 -12.83
N ILE A 230 -10.59 -14.30 -13.09
CA ILE A 230 -11.95 -14.18 -12.53
C ILE A 230 -12.17 -15.02 -11.26
N SER A 231 -11.39 -16.08 -11.07
CA SER A 231 -11.46 -16.96 -9.89
C SER A 231 -10.19 -17.81 -9.80
N LEU A 232 -9.47 -17.70 -8.68
CA LEU A 232 -8.34 -18.55 -8.33
C LEU A 232 -8.42 -18.88 -6.84
N PRO A 233 -8.81 -20.12 -6.45
CA PRO A 233 -8.91 -20.48 -5.05
C PRO A 233 -7.52 -20.61 -4.41
N VAL A 234 -7.37 -20.03 -3.22
CA VAL A 234 -6.19 -20.11 -2.37
C VAL A 234 -6.58 -20.87 -1.11
N ALA A 235 -6.23 -22.15 -1.07
CA ALA A 235 -6.56 -23.04 0.04
C ALA A 235 -5.37 -23.17 1.00
N GLN A 236 -5.56 -22.81 2.26
CA GLN A 236 -4.60 -22.95 3.35
C GLN A 236 -5.18 -23.90 4.40
N THR A 237 -4.31 -24.51 5.21
CA THR A 237 -4.74 -25.46 6.23
C THR A 237 -4.18 -25.11 7.59
N ILE A 238 -4.97 -25.31 8.63
CA ILE A 238 -4.57 -25.24 10.04
C ILE A 238 -4.54 -26.67 10.57
N SER A 239 -3.50 -27.02 11.34
CA SER A 239 -3.27 -28.39 11.82
C SER A 239 -4.41 -28.92 12.70
N ASP A 240 -5.12 -28.02 13.38
CA ASP A 240 -6.28 -28.32 14.21
C ASP A 240 -7.40 -27.33 13.93
N ALA A 241 -8.65 -27.72 14.18
CA ALA A 241 -9.78 -26.80 14.05
C ALA A 241 -9.64 -25.59 14.98
N ARG A 242 -9.70 -24.38 14.43
CA ARG A 242 -9.60 -23.11 15.18
C ARG A 242 -10.57 -22.07 14.61
N ASN A 243 -10.91 -21.08 15.44
CA ASN A 243 -11.44 -19.82 14.94
C ASN A 243 -10.33 -19.15 14.11
N TYR A 244 -10.66 -18.77 12.89
CA TYR A 244 -9.74 -18.11 11.98
C TYR A 244 -10.33 -16.85 11.37
N ALA A 245 -9.44 -15.94 10.99
CA ALA A 245 -9.73 -14.78 10.17
C ALA A 245 -8.64 -14.66 9.10
N GLU A 246 -9.01 -14.51 7.84
CA GLU A 246 -8.08 -14.32 6.74
C GLU A 246 -8.41 -13.04 5.99
N VAL A 247 -7.38 -12.28 5.65
CA VAL A 247 -7.46 -11.17 4.69
C VAL A 247 -6.47 -11.38 3.57
N GLY A 248 -6.76 -10.80 2.41
CA GLY A 248 -5.81 -10.72 1.30
C GLY A 248 -5.60 -9.29 0.84
N ALA A 249 -4.46 -9.02 0.25
CA ALA A 249 -4.13 -7.79 -0.45
C ALA A 249 -3.53 -8.12 -1.81
N MET A 250 -3.93 -7.36 -2.82
CA MET A 250 -3.47 -7.52 -4.18
C MET A 250 -2.61 -6.34 -4.59
N PHE A 251 -1.45 -6.66 -5.13
CA PHE A 251 -0.41 -5.72 -5.56
C PHE A 251 -0.24 -5.87 -7.07
N PRO A 252 -0.96 -5.07 -7.88
CA PRO A 252 -0.77 -5.05 -9.33
C PRO A 252 0.57 -4.42 -9.65
N GLY A 253 1.23 -4.89 -10.70
CA GLY A 253 2.48 -4.28 -11.11
C GLY A 253 2.31 -3.14 -12.08
N ILE A 254 3.43 -2.48 -12.37
CA ILE A 254 3.46 -1.36 -13.33
C ILE A 254 3.29 -1.91 -14.77
N SER A 255 3.98 -3.00 -15.10
CA SER A 255 3.95 -3.65 -16.42
C SER A 255 3.98 -5.18 -16.38
N ALA A 256 4.43 -5.79 -15.28
CA ALA A 256 4.49 -7.23 -15.04
C ALA A 256 4.11 -7.52 -13.58
N ALA A 257 3.94 -8.79 -13.19
CA ALA A 257 3.67 -9.12 -11.78
C ALA A 257 4.80 -8.61 -10.87
N PRO A 258 4.49 -7.96 -9.73
CA PRO A 258 5.51 -7.58 -8.76
C PRO A 258 6.27 -8.80 -8.26
N VAL A 259 7.57 -8.63 -8.07
CA VAL A 259 8.45 -9.69 -7.58
C VAL A 259 8.50 -9.62 -6.06
N ILE A 260 8.36 -10.78 -5.40
CA ILE A 260 8.62 -10.90 -3.96
C ILE A 260 10.13 -10.99 -3.78
N ILE A 261 10.70 -9.98 -3.13
CA ILE A 261 12.14 -9.87 -2.88
C ILE A 261 12.55 -10.75 -1.70
N GLY A 262 11.70 -10.84 -0.70
CA GLY A 262 11.92 -11.66 0.48
C GLY A 262 10.99 -11.29 1.61
N SER A 263 11.18 -11.99 2.73
CA SER A 263 10.24 -11.97 3.84
C SER A 263 10.98 -12.12 5.16
N TYR A 264 10.34 -11.67 6.24
CA TYR A 264 10.92 -11.67 7.58
C TYR A 264 9.88 -12.08 8.62
N TRP A 265 10.23 -13.08 9.42
CA TRP A 265 9.56 -13.37 10.68
C TRP A 265 10.53 -13.98 11.69
N ASP A 266 10.12 -13.97 12.95
CA ASP A 266 10.89 -14.53 14.07
C ASP A 266 9.89 -15.07 15.12
N ASP A 267 10.02 -16.35 15.46
CA ASP A 267 9.20 -17.04 16.47
C ASP A 267 9.80 -16.98 17.89
N GLY A 268 11.01 -16.43 18.05
CA GLY A 268 11.75 -16.40 19.29
C GLY A 268 11.19 -15.43 20.33
N SER A 269 10.43 -15.92 21.31
CA SER A 269 10.05 -15.15 22.49
C SER A 269 11.23 -15.05 23.49
N GLY A 270 11.85 -13.87 23.59
CA GLY A 270 12.48 -13.44 24.85
C GLY A 270 14.00 -13.50 25.02
N GLY A 271 14.81 -13.47 23.96
CA GLY A 271 16.25 -13.26 24.07
C GLY A 271 16.66 -11.80 23.87
N ASN A 272 17.51 -11.24 24.75
CA ASN A 272 18.22 -9.97 24.49
C ASN A 272 19.15 -10.17 23.28
N GLY A 273 18.65 -9.85 22.07
CA GLY A 273 19.40 -9.97 20.82
C GLY A 273 18.63 -10.62 19.64
N THR A 274 17.47 -11.22 19.87
CA THR A 274 16.57 -11.73 18.79
C THR A 274 15.56 -10.66 18.38
N LYS A 275 15.36 -10.51 17.07
CA LYS A 275 14.69 -9.38 16.43
C LYS A 275 13.23 -9.77 16.18
N THR A 276 12.36 -9.49 17.15
CA THR A 276 11.01 -10.06 17.22
C THR A 276 9.97 -9.26 16.43
N VAL A 277 9.24 -9.94 15.55
CA VAL A 277 8.00 -9.41 14.91
C VAL A 277 6.73 -9.89 15.60
N ASN A 278 6.88 -10.32 16.86
CA ASN A 278 5.79 -10.79 17.68
C ASN A 278 5.89 -10.24 19.12
N ASN A 279 4.70 -9.97 19.66
CA ASN A 279 4.34 -9.59 21.02
C ASN A 279 5.34 -8.79 21.88
N SER A 280 4.95 -7.54 22.19
CA SER A 280 5.34 -6.83 23.40
C SER A 280 4.09 -6.50 24.22
N ALA A 281 4.13 -6.79 25.53
CA ALA A 281 3.02 -6.51 26.47
C ALA A 281 2.88 -5.02 26.84
N VAL A 282 3.70 -4.15 26.24
CA VAL A 282 3.73 -2.70 26.51
C VAL A 282 2.77 -1.93 25.60
N THR A 283 2.34 -0.75 26.06
CA THR A 283 1.53 0.20 25.30
C THR A 283 2.31 1.51 25.17
N PRO A 284 2.62 1.99 23.94
CA PRO A 284 2.41 1.32 22.64
C PRO A 284 3.28 0.07 22.50
N SER A 285 2.79 -0.93 21.75
CA SER A 285 3.54 -2.17 21.52
C SER A 285 4.68 -1.95 20.54
N GLN A 286 5.78 -2.69 20.71
CA GLN A 286 6.98 -2.56 19.87
C GLN A 286 7.39 -3.92 19.31
N GLY A 287 7.97 -3.90 18.12
CA GLY A 287 8.65 -5.04 17.51
C GLY A 287 9.90 -4.58 16.77
N GLN A 288 10.74 -5.52 16.35
CA GLN A 288 12.02 -5.26 15.69
C GLN A 288 12.25 -6.21 14.51
N THR A 289 12.94 -5.70 13.51
CA THR A 289 13.48 -6.49 12.38
C THR A 289 14.99 -6.29 12.32
N ASN A 290 15.68 -7.09 11.50
CA ASN A 290 17.09 -6.81 11.18
C ASN A 290 17.21 -5.61 10.22
N SER A 291 18.41 -5.39 9.69
CA SER A 291 18.63 -4.25 8.80
C SER A 291 17.90 -4.37 7.47
N GLY A 292 17.37 -5.54 7.10
CA GLY A 292 16.58 -5.81 5.89
C GLY A 292 17.24 -5.50 4.54
N VAL A 293 18.41 -4.87 4.57
CA VAL A 293 19.17 -4.39 3.43
C VAL A 293 20.45 -5.20 3.30
N ALA A 294 20.76 -5.60 2.07
CA ALA A 294 22.00 -6.26 1.73
C ALA A 294 23.16 -5.24 1.66
N THR A 295 24.31 -5.56 2.23
CA THR A 295 25.56 -4.83 1.94
C THR A 295 26.14 -5.19 0.58
N SER A 296 25.64 -6.26 -0.07
CA SER A 296 26.01 -6.64 -1.44
C SER A 296 24.81 -7.21 -2.21
N SER A 297 24.77 -7.01 -3.52
CA SER A 297 23.66 -7.39 -4.40
C SER A 297 23.46 -8.91 -4.61
N THR A 298 24.25 -9.77 -3.95
CA THR A 298 24.29 -11.22 -4.20
C THR A 298 23.81 -12.08 -3.02
N ALA A 299 23.43 -11.47 -1.90
CA ALA A 299 22.99 -12.21 -0.72
C ALA A 299 21.55 -12.74 -0.90
N SER A 300 21.40 -14.03 -1.21
CA SER A 300 20.10 -14.73 -1.20
C SER A 300 19.62 -14.95 0.23
N CYS A 301 18.40 -14.52 0.56
CA CYS A 301 17.79 -14.86 1.84
C CYS A 301 16.97 -16.14 1.74
N LEU A 302 17.38 -17.16 2.49
CA LEU A 302 16.48 -18.25 2.85
C LEU A 302 15.58 -17.74 3.97
N ALA A 303 14.29 -18.06 3.85
CA ALA A 303 13.32 -17.78 4.89
C ALA A 303 13.55 -18.73 6.10
N PRO A 304 13.09 -18.38 7.32
CA PRO A 304 13.11 -19.31 8.46
C PRO A 304 12.34 -20.59 8.14
N SER A 305 12.65 -21.69 8.84
CA SER A 305 11.98 -22.97 8.54
C SER A 305 10.49 -22.88 8.89
N PRO A 306 9.61 -23.42 8.02
CA PRO A 306 8.19 -23.52 8.31
C PRO A 306 7.84 -24.49 9.45
N ASP A 307 8.77 -25.37 9.86
CA ASP A 307 8.51 -26.40 10.88
C ASP A 307 8.63 -25.90 12.32
N HIS A 308 9.09 -24.65 12.53
CA HIS A 308 9.31 -24.01 13.84
C HIS A 308 10.28 -24.75 14.80
N THR A 309 10.88 -25.85 14.37
CA THR A 309 11.80 -26.69 15.14
C THR A 309 13.24 -26.54 14.68
N THR A 310 13.45 -26.15 13.43
CA THR A 310 14.76 -25.92 12.83
C THR A 310 14.89 -24.46 12.42
N ASN A 311 15.84 -23.69 12.96
CA ASN A 311 16.08 -22.29 12.57
C ASN A 311 14.83 -21.35 12.63
N PRO A 312 14.26 -21.11 13.83
CA PRO A 312 13.06 -20.27 14.02
C PRO A 312 13.32 -18.75 13.89
N THR A 313 14.56 -18.35 13.62
CA THR A 313 14.99 -16.95 13.57
C THR A 313 15.52 -16.57 12.19
N GLN A 314 15.20 -15.36 11.74
CA GLN A 314 15.70 -14.85 10.45
C GLN A 314 17.14 -14.31 10.60
N THR A 315 18.11 -15.09 10.14
CA THR A 315 19.54 -14.74 10.20
C THR A 315 20.02 -13.91 9.02
N CYS A 316 19.31 -13.96 7.88
CA CYS A 316 19.67 -13.22 6.68
C CYS A 316 19.24 -11.75 6.75
N THR A 317 20.14 -10.83 6.42
CA THR A 317 19.91 -9.39 6.50
C THR A 317 19.39 -8.76 5.21
N SER A 318 19.38 -9.46 4.07
CA SER A 318 19.08 -8.89 2.75
C SER A 318 17.66 -9.11 2.24
N TRP A 319 16.69 -9.39 3.12
CA TRP A 319 15.36 -9.89 2.73
C TRP A 319 14.45 -8.85 2.06
N CYS A 320 14.82 -7.56 2.12
CA CYS A 320 14.03 -6.46 1.55
C CYS A 320 14.84 -5.61 0.55
N TYR A 321 16.02 -6.06 0.15
CA TYR A 321 16.92 -5.28 -0.71
C TYR A 321 16.38 -5.12 -2.15
N GLY A 322 16.23 -3.88 -2.61
CA GLY A 322 15.73 -3.58 -3.96
C GLY A 322 14.19 -3.62 -4.10
N ALA A 323 13.47 -3.67 -2.98
CA ALA A 323 12.03 -3.54 -2.95
C ALA A 323 11.58 -2.07 -2.97
N ASP A 324 10.36 -1.84 -3.46
CA ASP A 324 9.67 -0.55 -3.41
C ASP A 324 8.50 -0.56 -2.39
N THR A 325 8.06 -1.75 -1.98
CA THR A 325 6.90 -1.90 -1.11
C THR A 325 7.25 -2.80 0.06
N LEU A 326 7.02 -2.30 1.27
CA LEU A 326 7.05 -3.08 2.51
C LEU A 326 5.61 -3.44 2.87
N VAL A 327 5.34 -4.72 3.14
CA VAL A 327 4.03 -5.23 3.55
C VAL A 327 4.16 -5.87 4.91
N PHE A 328 3.26 -5.54 5.83
CA PHE A 328 3.19 -6.10 7.16
C PHE A 328 1.86 -6.82 7.33
N GLY A 329 1.90 -8.14 7.53
CA GLY A 329 0.74 -8.91 7.95
C GLY A 329 0.75 -9.09 9.45
N VAL A 330 -0.39 -8.82 10.09
CA VAL A 330 -0.51 -8.88 11.53
C VAL A 330 -1.84 -9.50 11.95
N SER A 331 -1.74 -10.40 12.91
CA SER A 331 -2.83 -11.18 13.46
C SER A 331 -2.86 -10.93 14.94
N ALA A 332 -4.04 -10.67 15.49
CA ALA A 332 -4.16 -10.35 16.90
C ALA A 332 -5.48 -10.82 17.48
N ASN A 333 -5.47 -10.99 18.80
CA ASN A 333 -6.68 -11.30 19.54
C ASN A 333 -7.52 -10.04 19.72
N SER A 334 -8.84 -10.22 19.72
CA SER A 334 -9.82 -9.18 19.99
C SER A 334 -10.77 -9.60 21.10
N THR A 335 -11.34 -8.62 21.78
CA THR A 335 -12.49 -8.83 22.67
C THR A 335 -13.81 -8.53 21.97
N THR A 336 -13.78 -7.68 20.94
CA THR A 336 -14.93 -7.26 20.15
C THR A 336 -14.55 -7.08 18.67
N PHE A 337 -15.54 -7.02 17.79
CA PHE A 337 -15.36 -6.70 16.36
C PHE A 337 -14.84 -5.27 16.10
N ALA A 338 -14.81 -4.40 17.11
CA ALA A 338 -14.28 -3.05 16.99
C ALA A 338 -12.78 -2.97 17.34
N ASP A 339 -12.20 -4.07 17.84
CA ASP A 339 -10.79 -4.10 18.20
C ASP A 339 -9.91 -4.24 16.96
N GLN A 340 -8.89 -3.40 16.87
CA GLN A 340 -7.99 -3.34 15.74
C GLN A 340 -6.66 -2.67 16.11
N ILE A 341 -5.70 -2.78 15.19
CA ILE A 341 -4.53 -1.91 15.18
C ILE A 341 -4.96 -0.56 14.60
N THR A 342 -4.60 0.52 15.28
CA THR A 342 -4.92 1.89 14.84
C THR A 342 -3.81 2.49 14.00
N ASP A 343 -2.56 2.21 14.37
CA ASP A 343 -1.38 2.77 13.69
C ASP A 343 -0.23 1.79 13.73
N VAL A 344 0.52 1.73 12.62
CA VAL A 344 1.80 1.04 12.52
C VAL A 344 2.83 2.03 12.01
N THR A 345 3.92 2.21 12.75
CA THR A 345 5.03 3.09 12.38
C THR A 345 6.32 2.30 12.38
N PHE A 346 7.04 2.29 11.25
CA PHE A 346 8.28 1.58 11.04
C PHE A 346 9.50 2.52 11.17
N ASN A 347 10.62 1.98 11.64
CA ASN A 347 11.84 2.73 11.94
C ASN A 347 11.62 3.87 12.94
N THR A 348 11.17 3.51 14.14
CA THR A 348 10.87 4.45 15.23
C THR A 348 12.07 4.82 16.08
N ASN A 349 13.15 4.03 16.02
CA ASN A 349 14.36 4.20 16.84
C ASN A 349 15.65 4.41 16.02
N GLY A 350 15.56 4.63 14.71
CA GLY A 350 16.75 4.75 13.87
C GLY A 350 17.55 6.02 14.10
N ASN A 351 18.71 6.11 13.42
CA ASN A 351 19.57 7.29 13.43
C ASN A 351 19.79 7.87 12.01
N PRO A 352 18.96 8.86 11.59
CA PRO A 352 17.78 9.38 12.28
C PRO A 352 16.56 8.47 12.12
N SER A 353 15.64 8.55 13.08
CA SER A 353 14.39 7.80 13.08
C SER A 353 13.49 8.29 11.95
N GLN A 354 13.17 7.43 10.99
CA GLN A 354 12.38 7.80 9.81
C GLN A 354 10.88 7.91 10.14
N ASN A 355 10.37 7.13 11.09
CA ASN A 355 8.94 7.11 11.45
C ASN A 355 8.01 6.90 10.24
N ILE A 356 8.27 5.85 9.47
CA ILE A 356 7.50 5.50 8.28
C ILE A 356 6.12 5.00 8.70
N ALA A 357 5.08 5.81 8.48
CA ALA A 357 3.70 5.38 8.71
C ALA A 357 3.27 4.36 7.66
N LEU A 358 2.74 3.21 8.10
CA LEU A 358 2.13 2.24 7.22
C LEU A 358 0.63 2.51 7.08
N ILE A 359 0.07 2.14 5.93
CA ILE A 359 -1.34 2.31 5.57
C ILE A 359 -2.02 0.94 5.61
N GLN A 360 -3.14 0.82 6.32
CA GLN A 360 -3.95 -0.39 6.35
C GLN A 360 -4.59 -0.62 4.99
N ILE A 361 -4.39 -1.81 4.42
CA ILE A 361 -5.01 -2.25 3.16
C ILE A 361 -6.28 -3.04 3.45
N ALA A 362 -6.20 -3.97 4.40
CA ALA A 362 -7.29 -4.87 4.75
C ALA A 362 -7.31 -5.10 6.25
N HIS A 363 -8.52 -5.19 6.80
CA HIS A 363 -8.80 -5.58 8.18
C HIS A 363 -10.06 -6.43 8.16
N PHE A 364 -10.04 -7.53 8.90
CA PHE A 364 -11.20 -8.38 9.08
C PHE A 364 -11.14 -9.09 10.45
N PRO A 365 -12.26 -9.23 11.17
CA PRO A 365 -13.63 -8.80 10.81
C PRO A 365 -13.86 -7.29 10.99
N ASN A 366 -14.53 -6.64 10.02
CA ASN A 366 -14.74 -5.18 9.98
C ASN A 366 -16.17 -4.72 10.35
N THR A 367 -17.09 -5.66 10.62
CA THR A 367 -18.51 -5.37 10.88
C THR A 367 -19.09 -6.35 11.90
N SER A 368 -19.99 -5.88 12.74
CA SER A 368 -20.74 -6.72 13.66
C SER A 368 -21.76 -7.57 12.90
N GLY A 369 -21.82 -8.87 13.18
CA GLY A 369 -22.91 -9.74 12.72
C GLY A 369 -22.62 -10.64 11.51
N ILE A 370 -21.35 -10.85 11.11
CA ILE A 370 -21.02 -11.93 10.17
C ILE A 370 -21.25 -13.26 10.90
N PRO A 371 -22.20 -14.13 10.47
CA PRO A 371 -22.68 -15.28 11.24
C PRO A 371 -21.61 -16.31 11.63
N THR A 372 -20.48 -16.34 10.90
CA THR A 372 -19.36 -17.26 11.13
C THR A 372 -18.18 -16.61 11.85
N SER A 373 -18.27 -15.33 12.23
CA SER A 373 -17.19 -14.61 12.90
C SER A 373 -17.42 -14.59 14.41
N THR A 374 -16.46 -15.09 15.18
CA THR A 374 -16.52 -15.16 16.65
C THR A 374 -15.98 -13.89 17.34
N GLY A 375 -15.48 -12.92 16.56
CA GLY A 375 -15.03 -11.60 17.02
C GLY A 375 -13.82 -11.61 17.94
N ASP A 376 -13.14 -12.76 18.04
CA ASP A 376 -12.08 -13.03 19.02
C ASP A 376 -10.67 -13.11 18.42
N ILE A 377 -10.60 -13.07 17.09
CA ILE A 377 -9.38 -12.98 16.30
C ILE A 377 -9.64 -12.06 15.10
N TYR A 378 -8.65 -11.25 14.75
CA TYR A 378 -8.65 -10.47 13.52
C TYR A 378 -7.33 -10.60 12.77
N SER A 379 -7.39 -10.25 11.49
CA SER A 379 -6.27 -10.29 10.57
C SER A 379 -6.21 -8.98 9.77
N GLU A 380 -5.01 -8.43 9.64
CA GLU A 380 -4.78 -7.21 8.88
C GLU A 380 -3.56 -7.30 7.98
N ILE A 381 -3.56 -6.49 6.93
CA ILE A 381 -2.41 -6.24 6.06
C ILE A 381 -2.21 -4.73 5.95
N TRP A 382 -0.98 -4.30 6.19
CA TRP A 382 -0.52 -2.91 6.10
C TRP A 382 0.58 -2.78 5.05
N LYS A 383 0.76 -1.59 4.48
CA LYS A 383 1.85 -1.30 3.53
C LYS A 383 2.56 0.01 3.80
N ALA A 384 3.81 0.09 3.35
CA ALA A 384 4.49 1.34 3.02
C ALA A 384 5.07 1.22 1.61
N TYR A 385 5.01 2.30 0.83
CA TYR A 385 5.54 2.35 -0.53
C TYR A 385 6.54 3.50 -0.65
N ASN A 386 7.68 3.22 -1.27
CA ASN A 386 8.69 4.19 -1.66
C ASN A 386 9.36 3.67 -2.93
N PRO A 387 9.44 4.44 -4.03
CA PRO A 387 10.05 3.97 -5.28
C PRO A 387 11.48 3.47 -5.06
N ASN A 388 11.82 2.30 -5.59
CA ASN A 388 13.17 1.75 -5.47
C ASN A 388 14.19 2.57 -6.27
N TYR A 389 15.30 2.91 -5.63
CA TYR A 389 16.38 3.69 -6.22
C TYR A 389 17.70 3.33 -5.55
N LEU A 390 18.78 3.31 -6.32
CA LEU A 390 20.13 3.16 -5.81
C LEU A 390 21.08 3.94 -6.72
N SER A 391 21.82 4.89 -6.16
CA SER A 391 22.88 5.60 -6.88
C SER A 391 24.16 4.77 -6.93
N THR A 392 25.11 5.19 -7.76
CA THR A 392 26.53 4.82 -7.60
C THR A 392 27.12 5.45 -6.33
N ALA A 393 28.27 4.94 -5.89
CA ALA A 393 28.99 5.42 -4.70
C ALA A 393 29.83 6.69 -5.01
N ASP A 394 29.18 7.71 -5.56
CA ASP A 394 29.77 8.95 -6.04
C ASP A 394 28.91 10.18 -5.71
N ALA A 395 27.83 10.00 -4.93
CA ALA A 395 26.97 11.11 -4.57
C ALA A 395 27.65 12.06 -3.58
N SER A 396 27.40 13.35 -3.75
CA SER A 396 27.94 14.41 -2.91
C SER A 396 26.94 15.54 -2.71
N SER A 397 27.11 16.29 -1.63
CA SER A 397 26.30 17.48 -1.33
C SER A 397 27.22 18.58 -0.84
N GLY A 398 27.06 19.81 -1.30
CA GLY A 398 27.99 20.89 -0.94
C GLY A 398 29.45 20.60 -1.31
N GLY A 399 30.34 21.51 -0.93
CA GLY A 399 31.74 21.48 -1.33
C GLY A 399 32.68 22.14 -0.33
N VAL A 400 33.95 21.78 -0.39
CA VAL A 400 35.03 22.42 0.37
C VAL A 400 36.03 23.00 -0.61
N GLY A 401 36.33 24.28 -0.47
CA GLY A 401 37.27 24.97 -1.34
C GLY A 401 38.03 26.07 -0.64
N THR A 402 38.76 26.82 -1.45
CA THR A 402 39.42 28.06 -1.05
C THR A 402 38.97 29.19 -1.96
N GLY A 403 38.78 30.37 -1.40
CA GLY A 403 38.42 31.53 -2.21
C GLY A 403 38.55 32.85 -1.47
N THR A 404 38.36 33.93 -2.23
CA THR A 404 38.42 35.31 -1.77
C THR A 404 37.13 36.04 -2.13
N ILE A 405 36.69 36.96 -1.27
CA ILE A 405 35.53 37.80 -1.56
C ILE A 405 35.98 39.26 -1.44
N GLY A 406 36.01 39.99 -2.55
CA GLY A 406 36.58 41.33 -2.59
C GLY A 406 38.07 41.38 -2.26
N VAL A 407 38.56 42.59 -2.01
CA VAL A 407 39.99 42.88 -1.83
C VAL A 407 40.22 43.57 -0.49
N ALA A 408 40.98 42.95 0.41
CA ALA A 408 41.23 43.45 1.77
C ALA A 408 42.00 44.78 1.79
N SER A 409 42.96 44.94 0.87
CA SER A 409 43.66 46.21 0.65
C SER A 409 44.16 46.29 -0.79
N LEU A 410 43.93 47.42 -1.44
CA LEU A 410 44.51 47.79 -2.73
C LEU A 410 45.03 49.21 -2.67
N ASN A 411 46.15 49.45 -3.34
CA ASN A 411 46.68 50.80 -3.52
C ASN A 411 46.17 51.34 -4.86
N ALA A 412 45.44 52.45 -4.83
CA ALA A 412 44.91 53.06 -6.04
C ALA A 412 44.98 54.59 -5.99
N THR A 413 45.05 55.19 -7.16
CA THR A 413 45.05 56.64 -7.38
C THR A 413 43.72 57.07 -7.97
N LEU A 414 43.06 58.02 -7.31
CA LEU A 414 41.86 58.71 -7.80
C LEU A 414 42.22 60.17 -8.11
N THR A 415 41.80 60.68 -9.27
CA THR A 415 41.96 62.09 -9.63
C THR A 415 40.70 62.88 -9.25
N ASN A 416 40.88 64.07 -8.65
CA ASN A 416 39.74 64.95 -8.33
C ASN A 416 38.93 65.28 -9.59
N GLY A 417 37.61 65.20 -9.50
CA GLY A 417 36.66 65.39 -10.60
C GLY A 417 36.52 64.19 -11.55
N SER A 418 37.22 63.09 -11.30
CA SER A 418 37.17 61.87 -12.13
C SER A 418 36.44 60.73 -11.44
N ASN A 419 35.78 59.87 -12.22
CA ASN A 419 35.29 58.55 -11.78
C ASN A 419 36.26 57.41 -12.14
N VAL A 420 37.45 57.71 -12.64
CA VAL A 420 38.47 56.70 -12.97
C VAL A 420 39.41 56.50 -11.78
N MET A 421 39.49 55.25 -11.33
CA MET A 421 40.43 54.76 -10.32
C MET A 421 41.54 53.96 -11.01
N LEU A 422 42.79 54.40 -10.88
CA LEU A 422 43.96 53.63 -11.30
C LEU A 422 44.42 52.73 -10.16
N VAL A 423 44.23 51.42 -10.28
CA VAL A 423 44.69 50.43 -9.31
C VAL A 423 46.16 50.09 -9.56
N ASN A 424 47.03 50.51 -8.65
CA ASN A 424 48.48 50.32 -8.75
C ASN A 424 48.92 48.95 -8.22
N SER A 425 48.27 48.45 -7.17
CA SER A 425 48.55 47.12 -6.61
C SER A 425 47.36 46.58 -5.84
N ILE A 426 47.17 45.26 -5.89
CA ILE A 426 46.18 44.52 -5.10
C ILE A 426 46.95 43.65 -4.12
N SER A 427 46.60 43.70 -2.84
CA SER A 427 47.18 42.80 -1.84
C SER A 427 46.24 41.61 -1.57
N GLY A 428 46.84 40.47 -1.22
CA GLY A 428 46.13 39.22 -1.00
C GLY A 428 46.29 38.25 -2.17
N THR A 429 46.76 37.05 -1.89
CA THR A 429 46.90 35.99 -2.91
C THR A 429 45.52 35.61 -3.43
N GLY A 430 45.36 35.64 -4.76
CA GLY A 430 44.11 35.27 -5.42
C GLY A 430 42.99 36.32 -5.37
N SER A 431 43.23 37.49 -4.77
CA SER A 431 42.27 38.59 -4.76
C SER A 431 42.09 39.19 -6.15
N VAL A 432 40.83 39.38 -6.55
CA VAL A 432 40.43 39.90 -7.86
C VAL A 432 39.38 40.97 -7.64
N LEU A 433 39.42 42.05 -8.44
CA LEU A 433 38.37 43.06 -8.48
C LEU A 433 37.30 42.69 -9.50
N HIS A 434 36.03 42.84 -9.14
CA HIS A 434 34.92 42.59 -10.05
C HIS A 434 34.11 43.86 -10.33
N VAL A 435 33.50 43.93 -11.50
CA VAL A 435 32.44 44.94 -11.77
C VAL A 435 31.28 44.65 -10.82
N GLY A 436 30.81 45.67 -10.11
CA GLY A 436 29.84 45.55 -9.02
C GLY A 436 30.45 45.64 -7.62
N ASP A 437 31.78 45.54 -7.48
CA ASP A 437 32.44 45.70 -6.18
C ASP A 437 32.23 47.10 -5.61
N THR A 438 31.97 47.19 -4.31
CA THR A 438 31.87 48.47 -3.60
C THR A 438 33.22 48.82 -2.99
N VAL A 439 33.82 49.90 -3.48
CA VAL A 439 35.11 50.43 -3.03
C VAL A 439 34.90 51.32 -1.82
N THR A 440 35.64 51.06 -0.74
CA THR A 440 35.66 51.90 0.46
C THR A 440 37.10 52.21 0.85
N CYS A 441 37.33 53.42 1.37
CA CYS A 441 38.64 53.82 1.87
C CYS A 441 38.93 53.10 3.20
N THR A 442 40.16 52.59 3.40
CA THR A 442 40.53 51.90 4.65
C THR A 442 40.78 52.92 5.78
N THR A 443 40.27 52.63 6.98
CA THR A 443 40.36 53.51 8.16
C THR A 443 41.81 53.75 8.56
N GLY A 444 42.21 55.02 8.62
CA GLY A 444 43.54 55.50 8.99
C GLY A 444 43.73 56.98 8.66
N GLY A 445 42.94 57.49 7.73
CA GLY A 445 42.61 58.90 7.59
C GLY A 445 41.21 58.99 7.01
N THR A 446 40.41 59.96 7.42
CA THR A 446 39.22 60.33 6.65
C THR A 446 39.66 60.50 5.20
N CYS A 447 39.08 59.75 4.26
CA CYS A 447 39.11 60.14 2.85
C CYS A 447 38.05 61.24 2.73
N PRO A 448 38.39 62.53 2.93
CA PRO A 448 37.37 63.55 3.02
C PRO A 448 36.71 63.59 1.63
N GLY A 449 35.38 63.42 1.58
CA GLY A 449 34.61 63.50 0.34
C GLY A 449 34.65 62.28 -0.61
N PHE A 450 35.21 61.13 -0.21
CA PHE A 450 34.97 59.87 -0.95
C PHE A 450 33.87 59.07 -0.26
N LEU A 451 32.70 59.01 -0.89
CA LEU A 451 31.62 58.08 -0.50
C LEU A 451 31.90 56.69 -1.10
N PRO A 452 31.41 55.60 -0.47
CA PRO A 452 31.46 54.29 -1.10
C PRO A 452 30.93 54.34 -2.54
N ALA A 453 31.71 53.80 -3.48
CA ALA A 453 31.39 53.83 -4.90
C ALA A 453 31.53 52.43 -5.50
N THR A 454 30.66 52.10 -6.46
CA THR A 454 30.63 50.79 -7.11
C THR A 454 31.49 50.81 -8.36
N ILE A 455 32.26 49.75 -8.63
CA ILE A 455 32.96 49.58 -9.90
C ILE A 455 31.93 49.30 -10.99
N THR A 456 31.86 50.16 -12.01
CA THR A 456 30.93 50.02 -13.15
C THR A 456 31.58 49.45 -14.40
N GLY A 457 32.92 49.43 -14.45
CA GLY A 457 33.66 48.84 -15.56
C GLY A 457 35.18 48.83 -15.30
N GLN A 458 35.88 47.98 -16.04
CA GLN A 458 37.34 48.00 -16.15
C GLN A 458 37.70 48.44 -17.57
N THR A 459 38.49 49.51 -17.71
CA THR A 459 38.82 50.12 -19.01
C THR A 459 40.23 49.78 -19.50
N SER A 460 41.11 49.28 -18.62
CA SER A 460 42.44 48.80 -19.00
C SER A 460 43.00 47.78 -17.98
N GLY A 461 44.05 47.05 -18.40
CA GLY A 461 44.75 46.06 -17.57
C GLY A 461 44.18 44.64 -17.69
N PRO A 462 44.83 43.64 -17.06
CA PRO A 462 44.31 42.28 -16.96
C PRO A 462 43.01 42.25 -16.14
N THR A 463 42.07 41.40 -16.52
CA THR A 463 40.76 41.27 -15.86
C THR A 463 40.89 41.12 -14.35
N GLY A 464 40.31 42.07 -13.62
CA GLY A 464 40.29 42.12 -12.15
C GLY A 464 41.64 42.32 -11.46
N GLY A 465 42.70 42.62 -12.23
CA GLY A 465 44.03 42.96 -11.74
C GLY A 465 44.30 44.47 -11.64
N THR A 466 45.56 44.88 -11.74
CA THR A 466 45.94 46.30 -11.79
C THR A 466 45.48 46.96 -13.10
N GLY A 467 45.01 48.20 -13.07
CA GLY A 467 44.50 48.89 -14.26
C GLY A 467 43.54 50.03 -13.94
N ASN A 468 42.87 50.54 -14.98
CA ASN A 468 41.88 51.61 -14.82
C ASN A 468 40.47 51.04 -14.63
N TYR A 469 39.80 51.48 -13.58
CA TYR A 469 38.43 51.12 -13.25
C TYR A 469 37.55 52.36 -13.24
N THR A 470 36.34 52.24 -13.78
CA THR A 470 35.31 53.29 -13.71
C THR A 470 34.45 53.05 -12.48
N LEU A 471 34.19 54.09 -11.71
CA LEU A 471 33.35 54.08 -10.51
C LEU A 471 31.98 54.71 -10.79
N SER A 472 31.00 54.38 -9.97
CA SER A 472 29.64 54.93 -10.01
C SER A 472 29.55 56.40 -9.58
N ALA A 473 30.60 56.94 -8.97
CA ALA A 473 30.66 58.31 -8.49
C ALA A 473 32.04 58.92 -8.75
N ASN A 474 32.06 60.23 -8.99
CA ASN A 474 33.29 61.01 -9.08
C ASN A 474 33.88 61.23 -7.69
N CYS A 475 35.21 61.28 -7.63
CA CYS A 475 35.91 61.76 -6.44
C CYS A 475 35.95 63.30 -6.48
N ASN A 476 35.10 63.99 -5.71
CA ASN A 476 34.92 65.46 -5.79
C ASN A 476 35.65 66.25 -4.70
N ASN A 477 36.74 65.72 -4.15
CA ASN A 477 37.49 66.37 -3.08
C ASN A 477 38.97 66.54 -3.46
N PRO A 478 39.64 67.67 -3.13
CA PRO A 478 41.08 67.81 -3.30
C PRO A 478 41.93 66.72 -2.59
N GLY A 479 41.35 65.96 -1.65
CA GLY A 479 41.98 64.80 -0.99
C GLY A 479 42.04 63.49 -1.81
N CYS A 480 41.50 63.48 -3.03
CA CYS A 480 41.59 62.37 -3.99
C CYS A 480 43.03 62.22 -4.47
N SER A 481 43.73 61.21 -3.94
CA SER A 481 45.12 60.91 -4.25
C SER A 481 45.37 59.41 -4.11
N THR A 482 46.61 58.97 -4.27
CA THR A 482 47.01 57.57 -4.04
C THR A 482 46.78 57.18 -2.58
N ARG A 483 45.90 56.19 -2.35
CA ARG A 483 45.53 55.70 -1.03
C ARG A 483 45.24 54.20 -1.03
N ASN A 484 45.06 53.66 0.17
CA ASN A 484 44.64 52.28 0.36
C ASN A 484 43.10 52.20 0.45
N PHE A 485 42.53 51.36 -0.39
CA PHE A 485 41.10 51.05 -0.43
C PHE A 485 40.90 49.57 -0.11
N ARG A 486 39.67 49.21 0.22
CA ARG A 486 39.20 47.83 0.28
C ARG A 486 37.93 47.71 -0.54
N THR A 487 37.60 46.51 -1.01
CA THR A 487 36.33 46.26 -1.69
C THR A 487 35.48 45.23 -0.97
N SER A 488 34.18 45.45 -0.91
CA SER A 488 33.21 44.39 -0.64
C SER A 488 32.61 43.92 -1.94
N SER A 489 32.56 42.60 -2.15
CA SER A 489 32.09 41.99 -3.38
C SER A 489 30.92 41.05 -3.13
N SER A 490 29.96 41.02 -4.06
CA SER A 490 28.97 39.95 -4.19
C SER A 490 29.47 38.80 -5.08
N THR A 491 30.76 38.78 -5.41
CA THR A 491 31.42 37.72 -6.15
C THR A 491 32.46 37.05 -5.24
N LEU A 492 32.27 35.75 -5.04
CA LEU A 492 33.26 34.86 -4.47
C LEU A 492 34.14 34.32 -5.61
N GLN A 493 35.44 34.59 -5.55
CA GLN A 493 36.42 33.98 -6.44
C GLN A 493 36.95 32.71 -5.79
N VAL A 494 36.54 31.56 -6.28
CA VAL A 494 37.01 30.24 -5.84
C VAL A 494 38.29 29.91 -6.60
N THR A 495 39.36 29.59 -5.87
CA THR A 495 40.66 29.22 -6.43
C THR A 495 40.84 27.71 -6.52
N THR A 496 40.25 26.96 -5.59
CA THR A 496 40.24 25.49 -5.63
C THR A 496 38.96 24.95 -4.99
N VAL A 497 38.47 23.82 -5.47
CA VAL A 497 37.49 22.98 -4.79
C VAL A 497 38.19 21.66 -4.48
N SER A 498 38.46 21.41 -3.21
CA SER A 498 39.20 20.27 -2.71
C SER A 498 38.34 19.00 -2.56
N SER A 499 37.03 19.16 -2.39
CA SER A 499 36.07 18.05 -2.36
C SER A 499 34.63 18.54 -2.62
N GLY A 500 33.80 17.67 -3.20
CA GLY A 500 32.38 17.96 -3.45
C GLY A 500 32.14 19.00 -4.57
N TYR A 501 30.97 19.63 -4.55
CA TYR A 501 30.53 20.63 -5.53
C TYR A 501 29.89 21.80 -4.81
N LEU A 502 30.23 23.01 -5.23
CA LEU A 502 29.49 24.20 -4.83
C LEU A 502 28.24 24.29 -5.71
N SER A 503 27.07 24.53 -5.12
CA SER A 503 25.79 24.62 -5.83
C SER A 503 25.06 25.93 -5.51
N VAL A 504 24.21 26.39 -6.44
CA VAL A 504 23.31 27.51 -6.16
C VAL A 504 22.39 27.14 -5.00
N ASP A 505 22.10 28.12 -4.15
CA ASP A 505 21.39 28.02 -2.87
C ASP A 505 22.20 27.38 -1.72
N ASP A 506 23.43 26.93 -1.95
CA ASP A 506 24.29 26.46 -0.86
C ASP A 506 24.59 27.61 0.10
N THR A 507 24.47 27.35 1.39
CA THR A 507 24.98 28.24 2.44
C THR A 507 26.46 27.99 2.62
N ILE A 508 27.27 29.05 2.48
CA ILE A 508 28.73 28.98 2.66
C ILE A 508 29.14 29.50 4.03
N SER A 509 30.22 28.92 4.55
CA SER A 509 30.83 29.28 5.81
C SER A 509 32.35 29.24 5.70
N GLY A 510 33.03 30.02 6.54
CA GLY A 510 34.48 30.17 6.54
C GLY A 510 34.90 31.34 7.42
N THR A 511 36.20 31.45 7.72
CA THR A 511 36.70 32.59 8.51
C THR A 511 36.42 33.90 7.77
N GLY A 512 35.68 34.80 8.42
CA GLY A 512 35.30 36.11 7.86
C GLY A 512 34.03 36.11 7.00
N ILE A 513 33.48 34.94 6.65
CA ILE A 513 32.23 34.85 5.88
C ILE A 513 31.05 35.13 6.81
N ALA A 514 30.20 36.09 6.44
CA ALA A 514 29.00 36.44 7.17
C ALA A 514 28.03 35.23 7.24
N PRO A 515 27.40 34.97 8.40
CA PRO A 515 26.39 33.92 8.52
C PRO A 515 25.28 34.05 7.48
N ASN A 516 24.73 32.92 7.03
CA ASN A 516 23.67 32.85 6.02
C ASN A 516 24.04 33.43 4.63
N THR A 517 25.33 33.60 4.33
CA THR A 517 25.75 33.87 2.96
C THR A 517 25.44 32.66 2.09
N THR A 518 24.71 32.85 0.99
CA THR A 518 24.34 31.79 0.05
C THR A 518 24.92 32.06 -1.34
N ILE A 519 25.18 30.99 -2.09
CA ILE A 519 25.58 31.08 -3.50
C ILE A 519 24.34 31.38 -4.35
N THR A 520 24.40 32.44 -5.15
CA THR A 520 23.30 32.90 -6.01
C THR A 520 23.53 32.57 -7.49
N SER A 521 24.78 32.36 -7.89
CA SER A 521 25.14 31.95 -9.25
C SER A 521 26.50 31.26 -9.28
N ILE A 522 26.73 30.42 -10.28
CA ILE A 522 27.97 29.67 -10.47
C ILE A 522 28.39 29.76 -11.93
N ALA A 523 29.69 29.98 -12.17
CA ALA A 523 30.29 29.75 -13.47
C ALA A 523 30.74 28.28 -13.58
N GLY A 524 30.11 27.50 -14.46
CA GLY A 524 30.42 26.08 -14.65
C GLY A 524 29.54 25.13 -13.82
N ASP A 525 30.07 23.96 -13.49
CA ASP A 525 29.36 22.87 -12.79
C ASP A 525 29.58 22.86 -11.27
N GLY A 526 30.34 23.83 -10.74
CA GLY A 526 30.63 23.95 -9.31
C GLY A 526 31.78 23.09 -8.79
N SER A 527 32.46 22.32 -9.66
CA SER A 527 33.55 21.41 -9.29
C SER A 527 34.95 22.06 -9.25
N GLY A 528 35.09 23.27 -9.77
CA GLY A 528 36.38 23.85 -10.08
C GLY A 528 36.54 25.32 -9.68
N PRO A 529 37.70 25.91 -9.98
CA PRO A 529 37.93 27.34 -9.80
C PRO A 529 36.97 28.17 -10.65
N GLY A 530 36.56 29.33 -10.15
CA GLY A 530 35.61 30.18 -10.88
C GLY A 530 35.08 31.35 -10.07
N ALA A 531 34.25 32.17 -10.71
CA ALA A 531 33.51 33.25 -10.06
C ALA A 531 32.10 32.77 -9.69
N TYR A 532 31.69 33.03 -8.46
CA TYR A 532 30.45 32.58 -7.86
C TYR A 532 29.71 33.80 -7.30
N GLY A 533 28.45 34.00 -7.66
CA GLY A 533 27.63 35.03 -7.03
C GLY A 533 27.29 34.63 -5.60
N ILE A 534 27.28 35.60 -4.68
CA ILE A 534 26.86 35.42 -3.30
C ILE A 534 25.81 36.45 -2.88
N SER A 535 24.95 36.09 -1.93
CA SER A 535 23.81 36.91 -1.51
C SER A 535 24.18 38.13 -0.67
N LEU A 536 25.33 38.10 0.02
CA LEU A 536 25.79 39.18 0.91
C LEU A 536 27.14 39.72 0.43
N PRO A 537 27.19 40.98 -0.06
CA PRO A 537 28.45 41.63 -0.39
C PRO A 537 29.35 41.76 0.85
N GLN A 538 30.59 41.28 0.76
CA GLN A 538 31.51 41.26 1.92
C GLN A 538 32.98 41.31 1.50
N ASN A 539 33.87 41.46 2.48
CA ASN A 539 35.31 41.46 2.30
C ASN A 539 35.92 40.32 3.11
N VAL A 540 36.48 39.33 2.42
CA VAL A 540 37.08 38.15 3.03
C VAL A 540 38.36 37.85 2.27
N SER A 541 39.49 37.90 3.00
CA SER A 541 40.78 37.44 2.50
C SER A 541 40.72 35.94 2.16
N SER A 542 41.74 35.41 1.48
CA SER A 542 41.77 33.98 1.12
C SER A 542 41.45 33.10 2.33
N THR A 543 40.34 32.37 2.26
CA THR A 543 39.81 31.58 3.37
C THR A 543 39.36 30.21 2.88
N ALA A 544 39.30 29.25 3.80
CA ALA A 544 38.65 27.97 3.55
C ALA A 544 37.13 28.16 3.53
N ILE A 545 36.47 27.53 2.56
CA ILE A 545 35.04 27.65 2.32
C ILE A 545 34.44 26.26 2.50
N THR A 546 33.39 26.17 3.31
CA THR A 546 32.54 24.99 3.42
C THR A 546 31.13 25.37 3.02
N ALA A 547 30.60 24.69 2.00
CA ALA A 547 29.24 24.82 1.53
C ALA A 547 28.37 23.67 2.01
N ALA A 548 27.14 23.98 2.39
CA ALA A 548 26.09 23.02 2.72
C ALA A 548 24.80 23.43 2.02
N GLY A 549 24.15 22.48 1.35
CA GLY A 549 22.89 22.73 0.67
C GLY A 549 22.16 21.46 0.29
N ALA A 550 20.93 21.64 -0.18
CA ALA A 550 19.99 20.58 -0.50
C ALA A 550 20.15 20.03 -1.93
N THR A 551 21.11 20.54 -2.69
CA THR A 551 21.44 20.04 -4.03
C THR A 551 22.38 18.84 -3.89
N ILE A 552 21.95 17.71 -4.42
CA ILE A 552 22.72 16.47 -4.44
C ILE A 552 23.28 16.27 -5.84
N HIS A 553 24.60 16.11 -5.93
CA HIS A 553 25.30 15.82 -7.16
C HIS A 553 25.58 14.32 -7.25
N VAL A 554 25.21 13.71 -8.37
CA VAL A 554 25.48 12.31 -8.71
C VAL A 554 26.17 12.29 -10.09
N PRO A 555 27.51 12.17 -10.13
CA PRO A 555 28.30 12.36 -11.35
C PRO A 555 27.93 11.42 -12.50
N THR A 556 27.57 10.17 -12.21
CA THR A 556 26.97 9.30 -13.22
C THR A 556 25.47 9.53 -13.24
N GLY A 557 24.92 9.82 -14.43
CA GLY A 557 23.49 10.16 -14.56
C GLY A 557 22.61 9.08 -13.92
N THR A 558 21.66 9.50 -13.11
CA THR A 558 20.77 8.59 -12.39
C THR A 558 19.32 8.80 -12.76
N SER A 559 18.63 7.71 -13.09
CA SER A 559 17.19 7.71 -13.22
C SER A 559 16.55 7.66 -11.83
N VAL A 560 16.52 8.80 -11.15
CA VAL A 560 15.67 8.95 -9.96
C VAL A 560 14.22 8.68 -10.40
N PRO A 561 13.52 7.69 -9.84
CA PRO A 561 12.24 7.23 -10.35
C PRO A 561 11.18 8.34 -10.36
N THR A 562 10.39 8.39 -11.43
CA THR A 562 9.16 9.20 -11.45
C THR A 562 8.09 8.50 -10.62
N SER A 563 7.61 9.15 -9.56
CA SER A 563 6.49 8.64 -8.77
C SER A 563 5.59 9.76 -8.30
N ASP A 564 4.29 9.47 -8.20
CA ASP A 564 3.28 10.35 -7.61
C ASP A 564 3.46 10.53 -6.09
N THR A 565 4.34 9.73 -5.46
CA THR A 565 4.67 9.84 -4.04
C THR A 565 6.09 10.37 -3.84
N PRO A 566 6.31 11.31 -2.88
CA PRO A 566 7.65 11.76 -2.53
C PRO A 566 8.57 10.59 -2.18
N MET A 567 9.72 10.49 -2.83
CA MET A 567 10.69 9.42 -2.58
C MET A 567 11.55 9.77 -1.36
N ILE A 568 11.47 8.98 -0.29
CA ILE A 568 12.35 9.10 0.89
C ILE A 568 13.72 8.53 0.54
N VAL A 569 14.80 9.20 0.99
CA VAL A 569 16.18 8.81 0.73
C VAL A 569 16.98 8.57 2.01
N ALA A 570 17.93 7.63 1.94
CA ALA A 570 18.90 7.35 2.98
C ALA A 570 20.31 7.16 2.39
N VAL A 571 21.33 7.27 3.23
CA VAL A 571 22.72 6.95 2.87
C VAL A 571 22.95 5.48 3.17
N ARG A 572 23.23 4.69 2.13
CA ARG A 572 23.55 3.26 2.24
C ARG A 572 25.04 3.01 2.46
N SER A 573 25.92 3.83 1.93
CA SER A 573 27.36 3.68 2.12
C SER A 573 28.08 5.01 1.87
N GLY A 574 29.36 5.07 2.20
CA GLY A 574 30.15 6.32 2.16
C GLY A 574 29.95 7.18 3.40
N THR A 575 30.04 8.50 3.23
CA THR A 575 29.94 9.47 4.35
C THR A 575 28.79 10.43 4.15
N GLY A 576 28.23 10.92 5.25
CA GLY A 576 27.13 11.87 5.27
C GLY A 576 25.83 11.27 5.81
N THR A 577 24.87 12.13 6.12
CA THR A 577 23.59 11.74 6.73
C THR A 577 22.50 12.70 6.27
N PHE A 578 21.35 12.16 5.87
CA PHE A 578 20.14 12.94 5.68
C PHE A 578 19.42 13.17 7.01
N ALA A 579 18.59 14.21 7.09
CA ALA A 579 17.60 14.32 8.16
C ALA A 579 16.49 13.26 7.96
N ALA A 580 15.75 12.94 9.02
CA ALA A 580 14.57 12.08 8.92
C ALA A 580 13.57 12.61 7.88
N ASN A 581 12.92 11.71 7.14
CA ASN A 581 11.90 12.06 6.14
C ASN A 581 12.38 13.01 5.03
N THR A 582 13.69 13.02 4.75
CA THR A 582 14.21 13.76 3.60
C THR A 582 13.71 13.11 2.32
N THR A 583 13.08 13.91 1.47
CA THR A 583 12.48 13.45 0.21
C THR A 583 13.06 14.20 -0.97
N VAL A 584 13.01 13.58 -2.15
CA VAL A 584 13.34 14.26 -3.41
C VAL A 584 12.20 15.21 -3.79
N LEU A 585 12.51 16.50 -4.01
CA LEU A 585 11.51 17.57 -4.23
C LEU A 585 10.91 17.58 -5.64
N SER A 586 11.67 17.14 -6.62
CA SER A 586 11.22 17.02 -8.01
C SER A 586 11.90 15.81 -8.63
N THR A 587 11.15 15.06 -9.42
CA THR A 587 11.66 13.90 -10.15
C THR A 587 12.50 14.42 -11.32
N PRO A 588 13.84 14.43 -11.21
CA PRO A 588 14.66 14.96 -12.27
C PRO A 588 14.55 14.04 -13.51
N PRO A 589 14.84 14.55 -14.71
CA PRO A 589 14.92 13.71 -15.90
C PRO A 589 15.88 12.52 -15.68
N PRO A 590 15.69 11.37 -16.35
CA PRO A 590 16.50 10.17 -16.11
C PRO A 590 18.01 10.32 -16.33
N THR A 591 18.43 11.38 -17.01
CA THR A 591 19.83 11.71 -17.33
C THR A 591 20.41 12.80 -16.43
N ALA A 592 19.66 13.27 -15.44
CA ALA A 592 20.13 14.32 -14.55
C ALA A 592 21.24 13.81 -13.63
N THR A 593 22.23 14.67 -13.43
CA THR A 593 23.33 14.48 -12.48
C THR A 593 23.11 15.26 -11.19
N LEU A 594 21.96 15.94 -11.07
CA LEU A 594 21.61 16.83 -9.97
C LEU A 594 20.14 16.65 -9.61
N PHE A 595 19.84 16.61 -8.31
CA PHE A 595 18.49 16.72 -7.79
C PHE A 595 18.46 17.48 -6.47
N LYS A 596 17.30 18.03 -6.11
CA LYS A 596 17.10 18.72 -4.82
C LYS A 596 16.32 17.84 -3.85
N VAL A 597 16.70 17.90 -2.58
CA VAL A 597 15.99 17.26 -1.48
C VAL A 597 15.27 18.27 -0.59
N SER A 598 14.30 17.81 0.20
CA SER A 598 13.44 18.65 1.04
C SER A 598 14.17 19.26 2.25
N ALA A 599 15.29 18.68 2.64
CA ALA A 599 16.12 19.16 3.75
C ALA A 599 17.61 19.00 3.40
N VAL A 600 18.42 19.97 3.83
CA VAL A 600 19.88 19.90 3.70
C VAL A 600 20.41 18.69 4.49
N PRO A 601 21.32 17.88 3.93
CA PRO A 601 21.98 16.81 4.68
C PRO A 601 22.60 17.34 5.98
N THR A 602 22.36 16.66 7.11
CA THR A 602 22.88 17.06 8.42
C THR A 602 24.39 16.90 8.51
N THR A 603 24.94 15.93 7.77
CA THR A 603 26.36 15.78 7.50
C THR A 603 26.57 15.72 6.00
N ARG A 604 27.57 16.46 5.51
CA ARG A 604 27.92 16.55 4.10
C ARG A 604 28.10 15.15 3.48
N LEU A 605 27.44 14.89 2.36
CA LEU A 605 27.64 13.67 1.59
C LEU A 605 28.97 13.73 0.83
N SER A 606 29.73 12.64 0.90
CA SER A 606 30.96 12.48 0.11
C SER A 606 31.18 11.00 -0.21
N ALA A 607 31.34 10.71 -1.51
CA ALA A 607 31.39 9.36 -2.06
C ALA A 607 30.24 8.48 -1.51
N ALA A 608 29.07 9.08 -1.35
CA ALA A 608 27.92 8.44 -0.76
C ALA A 608 27.20 7.58 -1.80
N GLU A 609 26.69 6.43 -1.37
CA GLU A 609 25.69 5.67 -2.11
C GLU A 609 24.33 5.97 -1.50
N ILE A 610 23.43 6.59 -2.27
CA ILE A 610 22.10 6.97 -1.84
C ILE A 610 21.13 5.88 -2.27
N CYS A 611 20.24 5.47 -1.35
CA CYS A 611 19.16 4.56 -1.68
C CYS A 611 17.78 5.19 -1.42
N GLY A 612 16.83 4.84 -2.27
CA GLY A 612 15.39 4.97 -2.04
C GLY A 612 14.79 3.59 -1.74
N GLY A 613 13.54 3.36 -2.08
CA GLY A 613 12.89 2.08 -1.86
C GLY A 613 12.67 1.78 -0.38
N THR A 614 12.50 0.50 -0.09
CA THR A 614 12.51 -0.01 1.28
C THR A 614 13.87 0.17 1.96
N CYS A 615 14.97 0.32 1.21
CA CYS A 615 16.29 0.59 1.79
C CYS A 615 16.28 1.85 2.67
N ALA A 616 15.56 2.89 2.25
CA ALA A 616 15.40 4.11 3.04
C ALA A 616 14.48 3.95 4.27
N PHE A 617 13.76 2.83 4.40
CA PHE A 617 12.93 2.55 5.57
C PHE A 617 13.73 1.96 6.73
N PHE A 618 14.87 1.31 6.49
CA PHE A 618 15.61 0.62 7.55
C PHE A 618 16.57 1.55 8.31
N ASP A 619 16.82 1.22 9.58
CA ASP A 619 17.85 1.89 10.37
C ASP A 619 19.25 1.49 9.88
N ASN A 620 20.08 2.50 9.64
CA ASN A 620 21.45 2.36 9.13
C ASN A 620 21.55 1.28 8.04
N PRO A 621 21.03 1.53 6.82
CA PRO A 621 20.95 0.53 5.76
C PRO A 621 22.33 0.03 5.25
N SER A 622 23.41 0.63 5.74
CA SER A 622 24.80 0.17 5.53
C SER A 622 25.22 -0.99 6.43
N SER A 623 24.51 -1.20 7.55
CA SER A 623 24.92 -2.12 8.60
C SER A 623 24.24 -3.48 8.48
N THR A 624 24.99 -4.55 8.72
CA THR A 624 24.43 -5.91 8.88
C THR A 624 23.99 -6.17 10.32
N SER A 625 24.40 -5.34 11.28
CA SER A 625 24.11 -5.51 12.70
C SER A 625 22.97 -4.62 13.20
N SER A 626 22.51 -3.64 12.42
CA SER A 626 21.42 -2.75 12.85
C SER A 626 20.09 -3.48 13.02
N THR A 627 19.24 -2.87 13.85
CA THR A 627 17.89 -3.33 14.20
C THR A 627 16.93 -2.21 13.83
N THR A 628 15.91 -2.51 13.03
CA THR A 628 14.88 -1.51 12.75
C THR A 628 13.66 -1.80 13.62
N GLN A 629 13.33 -0.90 14.54
CA GLN A 629 12.15 -1.01 15.38
C GLN A 629 10.91 -0.50 14.66
N PHE A 630 9.75 -1.08 14.98
CA PHE A 630 8.44 -0.54 14.64
C PHE A 630 7.55 -0.50 15.88
N THR A 631 6.59 0.42 15.89
CA THR A 631 5.57 0.55 16.93
C THR A 631 4.19 0.26 16.38
N ILE A 632 3.35 -0.32 17.23
CA ILE A 632 1.94 -0.59 16.96
C ILE A 632 1.09 0.08 18.05
N SER A 633 0.17 0.93 17.62
CA SER A 633 -0.94 1.44 18.44
C SER A 633 -2.18 0.60 18.20
N ARG A 634 -2.96 0.35 19.26
CA ARG A 634 -4.07 -0.62 19.21
C ARG A 634 -5.18 -0.23 20.18
N THR A 635 -6.39 -0.72 19.91
CA THR A 635 -7.52 -0.58 20.85
C THR A 635 -7.26 -1.35 22.15
N PRO A 636 -7.89 -0.95 23.29
CA PRO A 636 -7.69 -1.62 24.58
C PRO A 636 -8.03 -3.12 24.61
N GLY A 637 -8.90 -3.60 23.72
CA GLY A 637 -9.26 -5.02 23.63
C GLY A 637 -8.26 -5.87 22.84
N THR A 638 -7.20 -5.28 22.28
CA THR A 638 -6.11 -6.00 21.61
C THR A 638 -4.99 -6.28 22.60
N ASN A 639 -4.85 -7.53 23.05
CA ASN A 639 -3.89 -7.90 24.09
C ASN A 639 -2.58 -8.46 23.53
N GLN A 640 -2.64 -9.26 22.46
CA GLN A 640 -1.47 -9.94 21.88
C GLN A 640 -1.59 -10.03 20.37
N TRP A 641 -0.43 -10.00 19.70
CA TRP A 641 -0.33 -10.03 18.25
C TRP A 641 0.91 -10.80 17.80
N GLY A 642 0.82 -11.36 16.60
CA GLY A 642 1.92 -11.98 15.85
C GLY A 642 1.83 -11.56 14.39
N GLY A 643 2.96 -11.43 13.72
CA GLY A 643 2.98 -10.97 12.33
C GLY A 643 4.32 -11.17 11.67
N GLY A 644 4.42 -10.73 10.43
CA GLY A 644 5.63 -10.80 9.63
C GLY A 644 5.61 -9.79 8.50
N PHE A 645 6.78 -9.60 7.90
CA PHE A 645 6.96 -8.67 6.79
C PHE A 645 7.27 -9.41 5.49
N THR A 646 6.85 -8.84 4.38
CA THR A 646 7.32 -9.21 3.04
C THR A 646 7.59 -7.96 2.22
N CYS A 647 8.50 -8.06 1.27
CA CYS A 647 8.91 -6.96 0.43
C CYS A 647 8.67 -7.28 -1.05
N LEU A 648 8.09 -6.31 -1.77
CA LEU A 648 7.79 -6.43 -3.19
C LEU A 648 8.52 -5.36 -4.00
N SER A 649 8.76 -5.66 -5.27
CA SER A 649 9.34 -4.74 -6.25
C SER A 649 8.50 -4.72 -7.53
N GLY A 650 8.35 -3.55 -8.14
CA GLY A 650 7.57 -3.31 -9.35
C GLY A 650 6.09 -3.02 -9.11
N VAL A 651 5.72 -2.55 -7.91
CA VAL A 651 4.30 -2.36 -7.53
C VAL A 651 3.74 -1.04 -8.04
N ALA A 652 2.53 -1.07 -8.62
CA ALA A 652 1.77 0.12 -8.94
C ALA A 652 0.97 0.60 -7.70
N ASN A 653 1.56 1.49 -6.89
CA ASN A 653 1.01 1.90 -5.59
C ASN A 653 -0.47 2.35 -5.62
N SER A 654 -0.86 3.10 -6.65
CA SER A 654 -2.23 3.62 -6.82
C SER A 654 -3.29 2.54 -7.12
N LYS A 655 -2.87 1.29 -7.37
CA LYS A 655 -3.76 0.17 -7.70
C LYS A 655 -3.83 -0.91 -6.62
N ILE A 656 -3.13 -0.74 -5.49
CA ILE A 656 -3.13 -1.73 -4.40
C ILE A 656 -4.50 -1.72 -3.73
N ASN A 657 -5.13 -2.90 -3.60
CA ASN A 657 -6.46 -3.06 -3.01
C ASN A 657 -6.56 -4.35 -2.19
N ALA A 658 -7.50 -4.39 -1.25
CA ALA A 658 -7.84 -5.62 -0.53
C ALA A 658 -8.43 -6.69 -1.48
N VAL A 659 -8.20 -7.96 -1.16
CA VAL A 659 -8.95 -9.07 -1.74
C VAL A 659 -10.33 -9.07 -1.09
N GLN A 660 -11.34 -8.75 -1.88
CA GLN A 660 -12.72 -8.75 -1.42
C GLN A 660 -13.32 -10.16 -1.53
N SER A 661 -14.20 -10.47 -0.60
CA SER A 661 -15.18 -11.55 -0.73
C SER A 661 -16.58 -10.99 -0.55
N SER A 662 -17.58 -11.67 -1.11
CA SER A 662 -18.99 -11.31 -0.99
C SER A 662 -19.65 -12.22 0.03
N VAL A 663 -20.33 -11.62 1.02
CA VAL A 663 -21.24 -12.36 1.89
C VAL A 663 -22.65 -12.08 1.39
N SER A 664 -23.39 -13.14 1.06
CA SER A 664 -24.78 -13.04 0.62
C SER A 664 -25.74 -13.26 1.77
N SER A 665 -26.73 -12.39 1.93
CA SER A 665 -27.87 -12.60 2.82
C SER A 665 -29.17 -12.53 2.03
N ALA A 666 -30.04 -13.52 2.22
CA ALA A 666 -31.42 -13.46 1.75
C ALA A 666 -32.17 -12.37 2.52
N SER A 667 -32.82 -11.44 1.82
CA SER A 667 -33.57 -10.34 2.47
C SER A 667 -35.07 -10.52 2.39
N ILE A 668 -35.59 -11.03 1.26
CA ILE A 668 -37.03 -11.18 1.03
C ILE A 668 -37.30 -12.47 0.24
N TRP A 669 -38.09 -13.36 0.82
CA TRP A 669 -38.64 -14.56 0.14
C TRP A 669 -40.12 -14.34 -0.15
N ARG A 670 -40.54 -14.49 -1.42
CA ARG A 670 -41.96 -14.42 -1.81
C ARG A 670 -42.28 -15.39 -2.93
N GLU A 671 -43.43 -16.05 -2.80
CA GLU A 671 -44.05 -16.75 -3.91
C GLU A 671 -44.68 -15.73 -4.87
N VAL A 672 -44.37 -15.84 -6.16
CA VAL A 672 -44.96 -15.03 -7.20
C VAL A 672 -46.15 -15.79 -7.75
N VAL A 673 -47.36 -15.38 -7.34
CA VAL A 673 -48.60 -15.90 -7.90
C VAL A 673 -48.70 -15.40 -9.34
N GLN A 674 -48.64 -16.32 -10.30
CA GLN A 674 -48.92 -16.04 -11.72
C GLN A 674 -50.39 -16.28 -12.04
#